data_AF-A0A8T1ID42-F1
#
_entry.id   AF-A0A8T1ID42-F1
#
_cell.length_a   1.000
_cell.length_b   1.000
_cell.length_c   1.000
_cell.angle_alpha   90.00
_cell.angle_beta   90.00
_cell.angle_gamma   90.00
#
_symmetry.space_group_name_H-M   'P 1'
#
loop_
_entity.id
_entity.type
_entity.pdbx_description
1 polymer ?
#
loop_
_entity_poly.entity_id
_entity_poly.type
_entity_poly.pdbx_seq_one_letter_code
_entity_poly.pdbx_strand_id
1 'polypeptide(L)'
;MRALYLSAVCCLFGQALAWDQQPDGYEVIDGPDGPEAVDAWRRDWTAWKKMELITNRYDPKDACNVYNIQKTQWTQQNFVQTFLMINDRSIYDRETQQYTVDKYVDEMQSRVGPIDSVLIWPAYPNIGVDNRNQWDLLRDLPGGVEGVKGVITDFHRRGIRVIIPYNPWDIGTRDESGLEDMVRMYNADITTLTETIPELQADGFNGDTMYGVPKSFYNCSNPLVATPEGGVPTAYLSHNPMSWGYFFGYSHFPPVARAKFLESRHMVQICARWSLDRTAELLTAFFNGAGYVVWENVWGIWNAMTEREDETAKRMFAILRKFGTIVSTGQWTPYYEINGNGLFASAFTLSSESLYTVISTVQKDMTYELPLPVDQSGDDTRVYDVYHGVELKKQTGNSTNGTIVKVTLEPRAFGAIYVTKSGNDLTQFLNKMQAMTTKPLAKYSTTRNLLQQQLIRSDSSNTSTSTENSDMVRVSGTANWWFNVSGVQIEPVSAWTPNFAQYGTGVQFPWENRPWNNHSTRLYVQDFMIDKHPVTNAQYSTFLKASGYSPKSLDRFLLNWENRNGAPTSWNIPAGLEQSPIVNVAIEDAKAYANFYNKRLPHDWEWQYVASNGDSYDAYPWGSEFDSTKVPKVYHGKELPTLDPVGSYESSRSTKFQVEDLVGYVWQMTDQFCDSHTCGILLRGGSSYHPISATHSDPNWYFPQALDAQHHNRFLMISEGYDRSPMVGFRCAKSIAPAREFDVVE
;
A
#
# COMPACT_ATOMS: atom_id res chain seq x y z
N MET A 1 -41.42 -42.78 35.98
CA MET A 1 -40.73 -42.73 34.67
C MET A 1 -40.97 -41.38 33.96
N ARG A 2 -40.73 -40.26 34.65
CA ARG A 2 -40.76 -38.86 34.15
C ARG A 2 -40.02 -37.98 35.16
N ALA A 3 -38.70 -38.12 35.24
CA ALA A 3 -37.83 -37.24 36.05
C ALA A 3 -36.34 -37.31 35.65
N LEU A 4 -36.00 -37.94 34.51
CA LEU A 4 -34.60 -38.17 34.08
C LEU A 4 -34.24 -37.54 32.73
N TYR A 5 -35.13 -36.73 32.13
CA TYR A 5 -34.91 -36.14 30.80
C TYR A 5 -34.68 -34.62 30.79
N LEU A 6 -34.62 -33.95 31.96
CA LEU A 6 -34.42 -32.50 32.01
C LEU A 6 -33.02 -32.02 32.42
N SER A 7 -32.10 -32.89 32.90
CA SER A 7 -30.74 -32.43 33.25
C SER A 7 -29.69 -32.59 32.15
N ALA A 8 -29.94 -33.43 31.13
CA ALA A 8 -29.03 -33.61 30.00
C ALA A 8 -29.18 -32.52 28.92
N VAL A 9 -30.35 -31.88 28.83
CA VAL A 9 -30.61 -30.85 27.81
C VAL A 9 -30.06 -29.48 28.24
N CYS A 10 -30.11 -29.13 29.53
CA CYS A 10 -29.54 -27.85 30.00
C CYS A 10 -28.00 -27.80 29.99
N CYS A 11 -27.29 -28.94 29.99
CA CYS A 11 -25.83 -28.96 29.85
C CYS A 11 -25.36 -28.86 28.39
N LEU A 12 -26.21 -29.22 27.41
CA LEU A 12 -25.89 -29.11 25.98
C LEU A 12 -26.22 -27.73 25.41
N PHE A 13 -27.18 -27.00 25.99
CA PHE A 13 -27.51 -25.64 25.57
C PHE A 13 -26.68 -24.54 26.27
N GLY A 14 -26.02 -24.86 27.40
CA GLY A 14 -25.08 -23.94 28.07
C GLY A 14 -23.72 -23.79 27.37
N GLN A 15 -23.38 -24.68 26.42
CA GLN A 15 -22.15 -24.60 25.61
C GLN A 15 -22.37 -23.96 24.23
N ALA A 16 -23.60 -23.59 23.88
CA ALA A 16 -23.95 -23.09 22.55
C ALA A 16 -24.27 -21.58 22.51
N LEU A 17 -24.12 -20.86 23.63
CA LEU A 17 -24.49 -19.44 23.74
C LEU A 17 -23.28 -18.49 23.94
N ALA A 18 -22.07 -18.93 23.59
CA ALA A 18 -20.89 -18.06 23.44
C ALA A 18 -20.38 -17.99 21.99
N TRP A 19 -21.12 -18.55 21.04
CA TRP A 19 -20.80 -18.47 19.62
C TRP A 19 -21.83 -17.57 18.94
N ASP A 20 -21.71 -16.26 19.16
CA ASP A 20 -22.04 -15.39 18.03
C ASP A 20 -21.18 -15.88 16.87
N GLN A 21 -21.81 -16.19 15.73
CA GLN A 21 -21.11 -16.49 14.49
C GLN A 21 -20.24 -15.27 14.17
N GLN A 22 -18.99 -15.29 14.63
CA GLN A 22 -17.97 -14.49 13.99
C GLN A 22 -17.98 -14.93 12.52
N PRO A 23 -18.07 -13.98 11.58
CA PRO A 23 -18.24 -14.32 10.17
C PRO A 23 -17.18 -15.31 9.70
N ASP A 24 -17.53 -16.17 8.73
CA ASP A 24 -16.56 -17.03 8.07
C ASP A 24 -15.37 -16.17 7.60
N GLY A 25 -14.17 -16.43 8.14
CA GLY A 25 -12.97 -15.64 7.83
C GLY A 25 -12.44 -14.73 8.93
N TYR A 26 -12.87 -14.85 10.20
CA TYR A 26 -12.22 -14.13 11.31
C TYR A 26 -10.72 -14.47 11.39
N GLU A 27 -9.87 -13.47 11.63
CA GLU A 27 -8.42 -13.57 11.40
C GLU A 27 -7.66 -14.16 12.59
N VAL A 28 -8.22 -14.00 13.79
CA VAL A 28 -7.55 -14.30 15.04
C VAL A 28 -8.34 -15.24 15.93
N ILE A 29 -7.72 -15.74 16.99
CA ILE A 29 -8.37 -16.43 18.09
C ILE A 29 -8.00 -15.59 19.31
N ASP A 30 -9.01 -15.15 20.06
CA ASP A 30 -8.77 -14.29 21.23
C ASP A 30 -8.00 -15.05 22.30
N GLY A 31 -7.16 -14.34 23.05
CA GLY A 31 -6.35 -14.93 24.11
C GLY A 31 -7.17 -15.41 25.31
N PRO A 32 -6.58 -16.22 26.20
CA PRO A 32 -7.24 -16.63 27.44
C PRO A 32 -7.43 -15.44 28.40
N ASP A 33 -8.49 -15.49 29.22
CA ASP A 33 -8.82 -14.44 30.21
C ASP A 33 -7.73 -14.25 31.28
N GLY A 34 -6.85 -15.23 31.45
CA GLY A 34 -5.76 -15.20 32.43
C GLY A 34 -4.97 -16.51 32.50
N PRO A 35 -3.89 -16.58 33.31
CA PRO A 35 -3.05 -17.77 33.45
C PRO A 35 -3.82 -19.03 33.87
N GLU A 36 -4.82 -18.89 34.73
CA GLU A 36 -5.68 -19.99 35.20
C GLU A 36 -6.59 -20.58 34.12
N ALA A 37 -6.89 -19.81 33.06
CA ALA A 37 -7.79 -20.21 31.98
C ALA A 37 -7.05 -20.93 30.84
N VAL A 38 -5.72 -20.85 30.77
CA VAL A 38 -4.90 -21.33 29.64
C VAL A 38 -5.13 -22.80 29.33
N ASP A 39 -5.19 -23.66 30.34
CA ASP A 39 -5.38 -25.10 30.11
C ASP A 39 -6.77 -25.41 29.57
N ALA A 40 -7.79 -24.70 30.02
CA ALA A 40 -9.14 -24.83 29.47
C ALA A 40 -9.19 -24.32 28.03
N TRP A 41 -8.69 -23.10 27.81
CA TRP A 41 -8.58 -22.48 26.50
C TRP A 41 -7.86 -23.39 25.48
N ARG A 42 -6.70 -23.95 25.84
CA ARG A 42 -5.94 -24.84 24.94
C ARG A 42 -6.71 -26.11 24.59
N ARG A 43 -7.38 -26.73 25.56
CA ARG A 43 -8.20 -27.93 25.32
C ARG A 43 -9.35 -27.62 24.37
N ASP A 44 -10.06 -26.52 24.62
CA ASP A 44 -11.25 -26.14 23.86
C ASP A 44 -10.89 -25.77 22.42
N TRP A 45 -9.84 -24.96 22.20
CA TRP A 45 -9.39 -24.61 20.86
C TRP A 45 -8.72 -25.77 20.11
N THR A 46 -8.07 -26.70 20.80
CA THR A 46 -7.58 -27.94 20.17
C THR A 46 -8.73 -28.83 19.70
N ALA A 47 -9.79 -28.95 20.51
CA ALA A 47 -10.99 -29.67 20.13
C ALA A 47 -11.69 -28.99 18.95
N TRP A 48 -11.84 -27.66 18.99
CA TRP A 48 -12.37 -26.86 17.89
C TRP A 48 -11.58 -27.07 16.61
N LYS A 49 -10.25 -26.93 16.63
CA LYS A 49 -9.38 -27.14 15.45
C LYS A 49 -9.65 -28.49 14.81
N LYS A 50 -9.75 -29.55 15.61
CA LYS A 50 -10.03 -30.90 15.09
C LYS A 50 -11.41 -30.96 14.42
N MET A 51 -12.44 -30.39 15.04
CA MET A 51 -13.78 -30.36 14.46
C MET A 51 -13.83 -29.53 13.18
N GLU A 52 -13.23 -28.35 13.19
CA GLU A 52 -13.19 -27.40 12.09
C GLU A 52 -12.54 -28.00 10.83
N LEU A 53 -11.38 -28.66 10.99
CA LEU A 53 -10.69 -29.32 9.89
C LEU A 53 -11.48 -30.53 9.35
N ILE A 54 -12.17 -31.30 10.21
CA ILE A 54 -13.02 -32.42 9.80
C ILE A 54 -14.24 -31.91 9.02
N THR A 55 -14.93 -30.88 9.54
CA THR A 55 -16.11 -30.28 8.90
C THR A 55 -15.80 -29.76 7.50
N ASN A 56 -14.63 -29.14 7.33
CA ASN A 56 -14.17 -28.60 6.04
C ASN A 56 -13.43 -29.63 5.17
N ARG A 57 -13.40 -30.91 5.58
CA ARG A 57 -12.74 -32.02 4.84
C ARG A 57 -11.28 -31.71 4.49
N TYR A 58 -10.58 -31.03 5.38
CA TYR A 58 -9.18 -30.70 5.17
C TYR A 58 -8.31 -31.96 5.31
N ASP A 59 -7.55 -32.28 4.26
CA ASP A 59 -6.55 -33.35 4.28
C ASP A 59 -5.13 -32.75 4.20
N PRO A 60 -4.34 -32.81 5.28
CA PRO A 60 -2.96 -32.32 5.28
C PRO A 60 -2.01 -33.15 4.40
N LYS A 61 -2.42 -34.35 3.96
CA LYS A 61 -1.62 -35.29 3.16
C LYS A 61 -2.00 -35.32 1.68
N ASP A 62 -3.06 -34.62 1.28
CA ASP A 62 -3.47 -34.54 -0.13
C ASP A 62 -2.31 -33.96 -0.97
N ALA A 63 -1.94 -34.65 -2.05
CA ALA A 63 -0.87 -34.22 -2.95
C ALA A 63 -1.20 -32.90 -3.67
N CYS A 64 -2.48 -32.59 -3.84
CA CYS A 64 -2.99 -31.35 -4.44
C CYS A 64 -3.13 -30.22 -3.39
N ASN A 65 -2.83 -30.48 -2.11
CA ASN A 65 -2.74 -29.45 -1.08
C ASN A 65 -1.49 -28.59 -1.30
N VAL A 66 -1.66 -27.28 -1.36
CA VAL A 66 -0.62 -26.31 -1.71
C VAL A 66 0.61 -26.39 -0.79
N TYR A 67 0.48 -26.84 0.46
CA TYR A 67 1.64 -26.99 1.37
C TYR A 67 2.51 -28.21 1.05
N ASN A 68 2.01 -29.16 0.24
CA ASN A 68 2.72 -30.37 -0.14
C ASN A 68 3.41 -30.25 -1.52
N ILE A 69 3.16 -29.17 -2.26
CA ILE A 69 3.76 -28.96 -3.59
C ILE A 69 5.12 -28.28 -3.47
N GLN A 70 6.17 -28.88 -4.03
CA GLN A 70 7.54 -28.39 -3.90
C GLN A 70 7.71 -26.93 -4.37
N LYS A 71 7.05 -26.55 -5.47
CA LYS A 71 7.15 -25.19 -6.06
C LYS A 71 6.64 -24.09 -5.12
N THR A 72 5.75 -24.42 -4.19
CA THR A 72 5.09 -23.45 -3.28
C THR A 72 5.64 -23.50 -1.86
N GLN A 73 6.53 -24.44 -1.51
CA GLN A 73 7.04 -24.57 -0.13
C GLN A 73 7.80 -23.34 0.39
N TRP A 74 8.31 -22.47 -0.49
CA TRP A 74 8.94 -21.22 -0.09
C TRP A 74 8.01 -20.33 0.73
N THR A 75 6.69 -20.44 0.54
CA THR A 75 5.68 -19.64 1.27
C THR A 75 5.72 -19.89 2.77
N GLN A 76 6.09 -21.12 3.18
CA GLN A 76 6.05 -21.55 4.58
C GLN A 76 7.10 -20.85 5.45
N GLN A 77 8.05 -20.14 4.83
CA GLN A 77 9.11 -19.39 5.50
C GLN A 77 9.26 -17.98 4.92
N ASN A 78 8.20 -17.42 4.34
CA ASN A 78 8.17 -16.03 3.91
C ASN A 78 7.90 -15.14 5.13
N PHE A 79 8.92 -14.71 5.87
CA PHE A 79 8.70 -14.00 7.14
C PHE A 79 8.62 -12.48 6.98
N VAL A 80 9.30 -11.92 5.98
CA VAL A 80 9.27 -10.49 5.68
C VAL A 80 8.84 -10.28 4.25
N GLN A 81 7.65 -9.70 4.09
CA GLN A 81 7.18 -9.19 2.81
C GLN A 81 7.28 -7.66 2.81
N THR A 82 7.63 -7.06 1.69
CA THR A 82 7.55 -5.61 1.51
C THR A 82 6.41 -5.25 0.57
N PHE A 83 5.60 -4.26 0.95
CA PHE A 83 4.67 -3.63 0.02
C PHE A 83 5.36 -2.48 -0.70
N LEU A 84 5.60 -2.64 -2.00
CA LEU A 84 6.35 -1.69 -2.80
C LEU A 84 5.42 -0.93 -3.74
N MET A 85 5.08 0.30 -3.35
CA MET A 85 4.49 1.26 -4.27
C MET A 85 5.52 1.61 -5.35
N ILE A 86 5.20 1.39 -6.63
CA ILE A 86 6.16 1.65 -7.71
C ILE A 86 6.43 3.15 -7.92
N ASN A 87 5.60 4.02 -7.33
CA ASN A 87 5.85 5.46 -7.26
C ASN A 87 6.91 5.85 -6.20
N ASP A 88 7.49 4.86 -5.51
CA ASP A 88 8.63 5.08 -4.64
C ASP A 88 9.90 5.37 -5.47
N ARG A 89 10.51 6.54 -5.25
CA ARG A 89 11.73 6.99 -5.93
C ARG A 89 12.97 6.18 -5.56
N SER A 90 12.87 5.28 -4.57
CA SER A 90 13.91 4.29 -4.27
C SER A 90 13.91 3.10 -5.25
N ILE A 91 12.80 2.81 -5.95
CA ILE A 91 12.73 1.71 -6.92
C ILE A 91 12.87 2.16 -8.38
N TYR A 92 12.49 3.40 -8.71
CA TYR A 92 12.66 3.94 -10.05
C TYR A 92 13.20 5.36 -10.01
N ASP A 93 14.33 5.58 -10.67
CA ASP A 93 14.91 6.90 -10.87
C ASP A 93 14.37 7.50 -12.17
N ARG A 94 13.46 8.46 -12.00
CA ARG A 94 12.83 9.19 -13.11
C ARG A 94 13.82 10.00 -13.94
N GLU A 95 14.92 10.48 -13.37
CA GLU A 95 15.87 11.33 -14.10
C GLU A 95 16.71 10.51 -15.07
N THR A 96 17.18 9.36 -14.62
CA THR A 96 17.97 8.41 -15.42
C THR A 96 17.12 7.41 -16.19
N GLN A 97 15.82 7.33 -15.88
CA GLN A 97 14.84 6.37 -16.44
C GLN A 97 15.25 4.92 -16.22
N GLN A 98 15.69 4.59 -14.99
CA GLN A 98 16.17 3.26 -14.63
C GLN A 98 15.53 2.75 -13.35
N TYR A 99 15.27 1.44 -13.31
CA TYR A 99 14.95 0.77 -12.05
C TYR A 99 16.19 0.61 -11.18
N THR A 100 16.02 0.75 -9.87
CA THR A 100 17.07 0.74 -8.86
C THR A 100 16.83 -0.35 -7.82
N VAL A 101 16.50 -1.56 -8.26
CA VAL A 101 16.16 -2.71 -7.40
C VAL A 101 17.24 -2.99 -6.35
N ASP A 102 18.52 -3.02 -6.75
CA ASP A 102 19.62 -3.30 -5.81
C ASP A 102 19.71 -2.25 -4.70
N LYS A 103 19.52 -0.96 -5.03
CA LYS A 103 19.52 0.13 -4.05
C LYS A 103 18.39 -0.07 -3.03
N TYR A 104 17.17 -0.32 -3.52
CA TYR A 104 16.02 -0.57 -2.66
C TYR A 104 16.26 -1.76 -1.72
N VAL A 105 16.74 -2.88 -2.27
CA VAL A 105 17.01 -4.10 -1.49
C VAL A 105 18.11 -3.86 -0.46
N ASP A 106 19.18 -3.13 -0.80
CA ASP A 106 20.27 -2.82 0.13
C ASP A 106 19.79 -1.95 1.29
N GLU A 107 18.97 -0.94 1.01
CA GLU A 107 18.35 -0.07 2.02
C GLU A 107 17.46 -0.88 2.97
N MET A 108 16.57 -1.72 2.43
CA MET A 108 15.72 -2.60 3.23
C MET A 108 16.53 -3.60 4.05
N GLN A 109 17.55 -4.23 3.45
CA GLN A 109 18.42 -5.19 4.14
C GLN A 109 19.19 -4.55 5.30
N SER A 110 19.60 -3.29 5.17
CA SER A 110 20.29 -2.56 6.22
C SER A 110 19.39 -2.30 7.45
N ARG A 111 18.10 -2.01 7.20
CA ARG A 111 17.11 -1.64 8.21
C ARG A 111 16.43 -2.84 8.86
N VAL A 112 15.80 -3.71 8.06
CA VAL A 112 14.94 -4.81 8.54
C VAL A 112 15.53 -6.20 8.29
N GLY A 113 16.71 -6.28 7.67
CA GLY A 113 17.34 -7.53 7.27
C GLY A 113 16.79 -8.09 5.94
N PRO A 114 17.13 -9.35 5.59
CA PRO A 114 16.70 -9.97 4.34
C PRO A 114 15.18 -9.93 4.14
N ILE A 115 14.71 -9.49 2.97
CA ILE A 115 13.28 -9.59 2.62
C ILE A 115 13.06 -10.88 1.84
N ASP A 116 11.92 -11.54 2.05
CA ASP A 116 11.62 -12.85 1.46
C ASP A 116 10.70 -12.71 0.23
N SER A 117 9.81 -11.72 0.22
CA SER A 117 9.01 -11.35 -0.95
C SER A 117 8.72 -9.86 -1.05
N VAL A 118 8.34 -9.42 -2.25
CA VAL A 118 7.84 -8.07 -2.54
C VAL A 118 6.51 -8.15 -3.28
N LEU A 119 5.54 -7.34 -2.86
CA LEU A 119 4.33 -7.05 -3.63
C LEU A 119 4.55 -5.73 -4.40
N ILE A 120 4.61 -5.80 -5.73
CA ILE A 120 4.81 -4.62 -6.59
C ILE A 120 3.46 -4.00 -6.93
N TRP A 121 3.19 -2.79 -6.45
CA TRP A 121 1.89 -2.15 -6.57
C TRP A 121 1.90 -0.96 -7.56
N PRO A 122 1.28 -1.10 -8.76
CA PRO A 122 1.27 -0.04 -9.76
C PRO A 122 0.00 0.79 -9.80
N ALA A 123 -1.18 0.21 -9.57
CA ALA A 123 -2.44 0.76 -10.06
C ALA A 123 -3.05 1.84 -9.13
N TYR A 124 -3.44 1.44 -7.92
CA TYR A 124 -4.06 2.34 -6.94
C TYR A 124 -2.98 3.24 -6.27
N PRO A 125 -3.24 4.54 -6.03
CA PRO A 125 -4.53 5.23 -6.11
C PRO A 125 -4.88 5.87 -7.45
N ASN A 126 -4.04 5.76 -8.49
CA ASN A 126 -4.26 6.47 -9.75
C ASN A 126 -5.31 5.82 -10.69
N ILE A 127 -5.63 4.54 -10.50
CA ILE A 127 -6.61 3.81 -11.32
C ILE A 127 -7.97 4.52 -11.33
N GLY A 128 -8.56 4.68 -12.51
CA GLY A 128 -9.80 5.42 -12.71
C GLY A 128 -9.64 6.91 -13.02
N VAL A 129 -8.40 7.44 -13.06
CA VAL A 129 -8.12 8.74 -13.68
C VAL A 129 -8.46 8.73 -15.18
N ASP A 130 -8.32 7.57 -15.81
CA ASP A 130 -8.72 7.20 -17.16
C ASP A 130 -9.17 5.73 -17.18
N ASN A 131 -9.48 5.19 -18.36
CA ASN A 131 -10.07 3.86 -18.51
C ASN A 131 -9.06 2.70 -18.51
N ARG A 132 -7.77 2.95 -18.27
CA ARG A 132 -6.79 1.87 -18.08
C ARG A 132 -7.20 1.03 -16.87
N ASN A 133 -7.25 -0.28 -17.07
CA ASN A 133 -7.49 -1.22 -15.99
C ASN A 133 -6.19 -1.53 -15.22
N GLN A 134 -6.29 -2.33 -14.17
CA GLN A 134 -5.12 -2.72 -13.36
C GLN A 134 -3.98 -3.35 -14.20
N TRP A 135 -4.32 -4.11 -15.25
CA TRP A 135 -3.36 -4.81 -16.11
C TRP A 135 -2.69 -3.85 -17.10
N ASP A 136 -3.44 -2.88 -17.63
CA ASP A 136 -2.91 -1.80 -18.45
C ASP A 136 -1.89 -0.97 -17.67
N LEU A 137 -2.20 -0.62 -16.42
CA LEU A 137 -1.29 0.14 -15.56
C LEU A 137 -0.02 -0.66 -15.24
N LEU A 138 -0.13 -1.97 -15.07
CA LEU A 138 1.04 -2.86 -14.94
C LEU A 138 1.89 -2.88 -16.22
N ARG A 139 1.25 -2.97 -17.39
CA ARG A 139 1.91 -2.97 -18.71
C ARG A 139 2.48 -1.61 -19.12
N ASP A 140 1.96 -0.52 -18.56
CA ASP A 140 2.41 0.86 -18.79
C ASP A 140 3.57 1.28 -17.87
N LEU A 141 4.03 0.39 -16.97
CA LEU A 141 5.25 0.63 -16.20
C LEU A 141 6.48 0.85 -17.12
N PRO A 142 7.53 1.55 -16.65
CA PRO A 142 8.73 1.81 -17.44
C PRO A 142 9.29 0.59 -18.18
N GLY A 143 9.46 0.69 -19.49
CA GLY A 143 9.95 -0.42 -20.33
C GLY A 143 8.91 -1.50 -20.64
N GLY A 144 7.65 -1.29 -20.24
CA GLY A 144 6.55 -2.21 -20.47
C GLY A 144 6.73 -3.58 -19.80
N VAL A 145 6.11 -4.61 -20.38
CA VAL A 145 6.20 -6.00 -19.88
C VAL A 145 7.65 -6.47 -19.72
N GLU A 146 8.55 -6.13 -20.65
CA GLU A 146 9.96 -6.50 -20.55
C GLU A 146 10.70 -5.75 -19.44
N GLY A 147 10.34 -4.49 -19.19
CA GLY A 147 10.84 -3.73 -18.04
C GLY A 147 10.45 -4.37 -16.71
N VAL A 148 9.18 -4.76 -16.57
CA VAL A 148 8.67 -5.45 -15.37
C VAL A 148 9.35 -6.82 -15.18
N LYS A 149 9.55 -7.59 -16.26
CA LYS A 149 10.32 -8.84 -16.22
C LYS A 149 11.77 -8.61 -15.78
N GLY A 150 12.39 -7.50 -16.19
CA GLY A 150 13.70 -7.08 -15.73
C GLY A 150 13.74 -6.84 -14.22
N VAL A 151 12.77 -6.09 -13.69
CA VAL A 151 12.61 -5.84 -12.24
C VAL A 151 12.46 -7.16 -11.47
N ILE A 152 11.63 -8.07 -11.96
CA ILE A 152 11.41 -9.39 -11.34
C ILE A 152 12.71 -10.20 -11.34
N THR A 153 13.44 -10.19 -12.46
CA THR A 153 14.74 -10.85 -12.60
C THR A 153 15.75 -10.32 -11.59
N ASP A 154 15.78 -9.01 -11.36
CA ASP A 154 16.67 -8.39 -10.37
C ASP A 154 16.31 -8.78 -8.93
N PHE A 155 15.02 -8.83 -8.58
CA PHE A 155 14.59 -9.35 -7.28
C PHE A 155 14.96 -10.83 -7.11
N HIS A 156 14.74 -11.66 -8.14
CA HIS A 156 15.10 -13.07 -8.14
C HIS A 156 16.61 -13.29 -7.98
N ARG A 157 17.44 -12.44 -8.59
CA ARG A 157 18.91 -12.46 -8.41
C ARG A 157 19.31 -12.23 -6.94
N ARG A 158 18.48 -11.50 -6.18
CA ARG A 158 18.65 -11.26 -4.73
C ARG A 158 17.95 -12.31 -3.86
N GLY A 159 17.33 -13.34 -4.47
CA GLY A 159 16.62 -14.41 -3.77
C GLY A 159 15.23 -14.03 -3.26
N ILE A 160 14.66 -12.94 -3.78
CA ILE A 160 13.39 -12.35 -3.32
C ILE A 160 12.29 -12.77 -4.27
N ARG A 161 11.15 -13.24 -3.73
CA ARG A 161 9.98 -13.62 -4.52
C ARG A 161 9.14 -12.40 -4.90
N VAL A 162 8.54 -12.39 -6.08
CA VAL A 162 7.71 -11.28 -6.55
C VAL A 162 6.25 -11.68 -6.67
N ILE A 163 5.38 -10.86 -6.10
CA ILE A 163 3.93 -11.02 -6.11
C ILE A 163 3.33 -9.82 -6.83
N ILE A 164 2.36 -10.07 -7.71
CA ILE A 164 1.64 -9.04 -8.47
C ILE A 164 0.24 -8.85 -7.88
N PRO A 165 -0.28 -7.63 -7.73
CA PRO A 165 -1.61 -7.41 -7.20
C PRO A 165 -2.69 -7.85 -8.18
N TYR A 166 -3.79 -8.28 -7.62
CA TYR A 166 -5.05 -8.49 -8.29
C TYR A 166 -6.13 -7.75 -7.49
N ASN A 167 -6.72 -6.74 -8.10
CA ASN A 167 -7.75 -5.87 -7.55
C ASN A 167 -9.13 -6.35 -8.08
N PRO A 168 -9.87 -7.21 -7.36
CA PRO A 168 -11.15 -7.77 -7.83
C PRO A 168 -12.27 -6.71 -7.88
N TRP A 169 -12.10 -5.60 -7.18
CA TRP A 169 -13.03 -4.45 -7.21
C TRP A 169 -12.85 -3.58 -8.46
N ASP A 170 -11.78 -3.78 -9.23
CA ASP A 170 -11.62 -3.15 -10.53
C ASP A 170 -12.60 -3.81 -11.52
N ILE A 171 -13.84 -3.32 -11.55
CA ILE A 171 -14.93 -3.76 -12.43
C ILE A 171 -15.41 -2.67 -13.40
N GLY A 172 -15.01 -1.42 -13.18
CA GLY A 172 -15.52 -0.23 -13.87
C GLY A 172 -14.61 0.29 -15.00
N THR A 173 -13.32 -0.05 -14.97
CA THR A 173 -12.38 0.26 -16.06
C THR A 173 -12.50 -0.74 -17.21
N ARG A 174 -11.73 -0.53 -18.29
CA ARG A 174 -11.76 -1.32 -19.52
C ARG A 174 -11.57 -2.82 -19.28
N ASP A 175 -12.30 -3.65 -20.04
CA ASP A 175 -12.07 -5.10 -20.04
C ASP A 175 -10.79 -5.47 -20.78
N GLU A 176 -10.22 -6.63 -20.46
CA GLU A 176 -9.16 -7.20 -21.27
C GLU A 176 -9.70 -7.64 -22.63
N SER A 177 -8.91 -7.38 -23.68
CA SER A 177 -9.34 -7.62 -25.05
C SER A 177 -9.62 -9.10 -25.31
N GLY A 178 -10.79 -9.39 -25.88
CA GLY A 178 -11.25 -10.76 -26.15
C GLY A 178 -11.93 -11.46 -24.96
N LEU A 179 -12.05 -10.79 -23.81
CA LEU A 179 -12.69 -11.31 -22.60
C LEU A 179 -13.93 -10.49 -22.18
N GLU A 180 -14.41 -9.58 -23.03
CA GLU A 180 -15.49 -8.62 -22.74
C GLU A 180 -16.83 -9.31 -22.40
N ASP A 181 -17.08 -10.48 -22.98
CA ASP A 181 -18.31 -11.27 -22.77
C ASP A 181 -18.22 -12.24 -21.57
N MET A 182 -17.09 -12.29 -20.87
CA MET A 182 -16.88 -13.20 -19.75
C MET A 182 -17.25 -12.59 -18.40
N VAL A 183 -17.58 -13.44 -17.42
CA VAL A 183 -17.74 -13.00 -16.02
C VAL A 183 -16.38 -12.59 -15.48
N ARG A 184 -16.20 -11.30 -15.15
CA ARG A 184 -14.88 -10.70 -14.83
C ARG A 184 -14.08 -11.49 -13.78
N MET A 185 -14.52 -11.48 -12.52
CA MET A 185 -13.78 -12.11 -11.41
C MET A 185 -13.59 -13.64 -11.55
N TYR A 186 -14.52 -14.37 -12.14
CA TYR A 186 -14.51 -15.84 -12.16
C TYR A 186 -14.02 -16.46 -13.47
N ASN A 187 -13.83 -15.66 -14.52
CA ASN A 187 -13.41 -16.15 -15.83
C ASN A 187 -12.37 -15.25 -16.47
N ALA A 188 -12.69 -13.96 -16.69
CA ALA A 188 -11.76 -13.05 -17.38
C ALA A 188 -10.48 -12.85 -16.56
N ASP A 189 -10.62 -12.44 -15.30
CA ASP A 189 -9.47 -12.13 -14.44
C ASP A 189 -8.65 -13.37 -14.09
N ILE A 190 -9.29 -14.54 -13.96
CA ILE A 190 -8.57 -15.82 -13.82
C ILE A 190 -7.73 -16.10 -15.06
N THR A 191 -8.31 -15.91 -16.26
CA THR A 191 -7.60 -16.10 -17.53
C THR A 191 -6.40 -15.17 -17.60
N THR A 192 -6.61 -13.87 -17.39
CA THR A 192 -5.54 -12.85 -17.40
C THR A 192 -4.46 -13.14 -16.38
N LEU A 193 -4.81 -13.54 -15.15
CA LEU A 193 -3.83 -13.92 -14.12
C LEU A 193 -3.00 -15.15 -14.53
N THR A 194 -3.65 -16.17 -15.11
CA THR A 194 -2.96 -17.40 -15.53
C THR A 194 -2.03 -17.19 -16.72
N GLU A 195 -2.18 -16.11 -17.46
CA GLU A 195 -1.29 -15.70 -18.56
C GLU A 195 -0.20 -14.73 -18.07
N THR A 196 -0.61 -13.67 -17.35
CA THR A 196 0.26 -12.57 -16.91
C THR A 196 1.32 -13.04 -15.91
N ILE A 197 0.95 -13.84 -14.90
CA ILE A 197 1.91 -14.27 -13.86
C ILE A 197 3.07 -15.10 -14.47
N PRO A 198 2.80 -16.12 -15.32
CA PRO A 198 3.88 -16.82 -16.03
C PRO A 198 4.65 -15.96 -17.03
N GLU A 199 3.99 -15.06 -17.78
CA GLU A 199 4.65 -14.15 -18.74
C GLU A 199 5.71 -13.28 -18.05
N LEU A 200 5.32 -12.70 -16.91
CA LEU A 200 6.19 -11.87 -16.07
C LEU A 200 7.24 -12.68 -15.29
N GLN A 201 7.08 -14.00 -15.21
CA GLN A 201 7.87 -14.88 -14.34
C GLN A 201 7.72 -14.54 -12.85
N ALA A 202 6.57 -13.98 -12.44
CA ALA A 202 6.27 -13.72 -11.05
C ALA A 202 5.97 -15.03 -10.28
N ASP A 203 6.09 -14.99 -8.95
CA ASP A 203 5.94 -16.16 -8.08
C ASP A 203 4.50 -16.37 -7.58
N GLY A 204 3.66 -15.35 -7.68
CA GLY A 204 2.27 -15.39 -7.21
C GLY A 204 1.53 -14.08 -7.40
N PHE A 205 0.33 -14.02 -6.83
CA PHE A 205 -0.51 -12.82 -6.83
C PHE A 205 -1.10 -12.51 -5.45
N ASN A 206 -1.44 -11.25 -5.21
CA ASN A 206 -2.13 -10.78 -4.02
C ASN A 206 -3.59 -10.52 -4.35
N GLY A 207 -4.51 -11.15 -3.62
CA GLY A 207 -5.95 -10.96 -3.80
C GLY A 207 -6.43 -9.82 -2.90
N ASP A 208 -6.31 -8.59 -3.39
CA ASP A 208 -6.71 -7.39 -2.67
C ASP A 208 -8.20 -7.46 -2.31
N THR A 209 -8.57 -7.06 -1.08
CA THR A 209 -9.94 -7.17 -0.54
C THR A 209 -10.59 -8.58 -0.52
N MET A 210 -9.85 -9.64 -0.84
CA MET A 210 -10.40 -11.01 -0.88
C MET A 210 -10.12 -11.80 0.40
N TYR A 211 -11.15 -12.16 1.15
CA TYR A 211 -11.06 -13.12 2.27
C TYR A 211 -10.81 -14.55 1.78
N GLY A 212 -9.57 -14.84 1.42
CA GLY A 212 -9.20 -16.07 0.72
C GLY A 212 -9.56 -16.04 -0.78
N VAL A 213 -8.74 -16.67 -1.61
CA VAL A 213 -9.03 -16.83 -3.04
C VAL A 213 -9.77 -18.17 -3.27
N PRO A 214 -10.89 -18.19 -4.01
CA PRO A 214 -11.64 -19.41 -4.28
C PRO A 214 -10.86 -20.47 -5.07
N LYS A 215 -11.30 -21.73 -4.94
CA LYS A 215 -10.68 -22.89 -5.62
C LYS A 215 -10.59 -22.76 -7.15
N SER A 216 -11.45 -21.95 -7.77
CA SER A 216 -11.44 -21.71 -9.22
C SER A 216 -10.13 -21.10 -9.73
N PHE A 217 -9.39 -20.38 -8.88
CA PHE A 217 -8.08 -19.80 -9.21
C PHE A 217 -6.93 -20.80 -9.10
N TYR A 218 -7.18 -22.01 -8.57
CA TYR A 218 -6.13 -22.94 -8.18
C TYR A 218 -6.09 -24.18 -9.07
N ASN A 219 -4.94 -24.37 -9.72
CA ASN A 219 -4.60 -25.57 -10.47
C ASN A 219 -3.39 -26.26 -9.84
N CYS A 220 -3.56 -27.43 -9.19
CA CYS A 220 -2.42 -28.08 -8.53
C CYS A 220 -1.37 -28.66 -9.46
N SER A 221 -1.64 -28.82 -10.76
CA SER A 221 -0.60 -29.23 -11.71
C SER A 221 0.39 -28.10 -12.01
N ASN A 222 -0.04 -26.85 -11.85
CA ASN A 222 0.79 -25.66 -11.99
C ASN A 222 0.25 -24.55 -11.08
N PRO A 223 0.51 -24.63 -9.77
CA PRO A 223 -0.11 -23.71 -8.81
C PRO A 223 0.47 -22.30 -8.97
N LEU A 224 -0.43 -21.32 -8.97
CA LEU A 224 -0.12 -19.93 -8.67
C LEU A 224 -0.25 -19.71 -7.16
N VAL A 225 0.73 -19.06 -6.54
CA VAL A 225 0.68 -18.73 -5.11
C VAL A 225 -0.27 -17.55 -4.92
N ALA A 226 -1.37 -17.78 -4.20
CA ALA A 226 -2.29 -16.72 -3.79
C ALA A 226 -1.90 -16.16 -2.41
N THR A 227 -2.00 -14.84 -2.27
CA THR A 227 -1.72 -14.10 -1.03
C THR A 227 -2.90 -13.15 -0.72
N PRO A 228 -4.09 -13.69 -0.43
CA PRO A 228 -5.30 -12.90 -0.14
C PRO A 228 -5.15 -11.96 1.05
N GLU A 229 -5.96 -10.91 1.07
CA GLU A 229 -6.10 -10.03 2.23
C GLU A 229 -7.08 -10.54 3.29
N GLY A 230 -6.80 -10.24 4.54
CA GLY A 230 -7.63 -10.69 5.66
C GLY A 230 -7.56 -12.20 5.90
N GLY A 231 -8.47 -12.69 6.73
CA GLY A 231 -8.49 -14.09 7.16
C GLY A 231 -8.87 -15.05 6.03
N VAL A 232 -8.33 -16.28 6.10
CA VAL A 232 -8.62 -17.35 5.14
C VAL A 232 -9.70 -18.30 5.69
N PRO A 233 -10.83 -18.47 5.01
CA PRO A 233 -11.81 -19.50 5.35
C PRO A 233 -11.18 -20.90 5.33
N THR A 234 -11.58 -21.78 6.25
CA THR A 234 -10.98 -23.13 6.35
C THR A 234 -11.15 -23.94 5.07
N ALA A 235 -12.30 -23.78 4.39
CA ALA A 235 -12.56 -24.40 3.08
C ALA A 235 -11.52 -24.02 2.01
N TYR A 236 -10.84 -22.89 2.18
CA TYR A 236 -9.86 -22.35 1.23
C TYR A 236 -8.40 -22.63 1.63
N LEU A 237 -8.17 -23.16 2.83
CA LEU A 237 -6.84 -23.33 3.43
C LEU A 237 -5.89 -24.18 2.58
N SER A 238 -6.41 -25.20 1.87
CA SER A 238 -5.62 -26.15 1.05
C SER A 238 -5.08 -25.57 -0.26
N HIS A 239 -5.46 -24.35 -0.63
CA HIS A 239 -5.02 -23.68 -1.87
C HIS A 239 -4.62 -22.21 -1.68
N ASN A 240 -4.67 -21.70 -0.44
CA ASN A 240 -4.19 -20.36 -0.08
C ASN A 240 -3.02 -20.53 0.90
N PRO A 241 -1.76 -20.59 0.40
CA PRO A 241 -0.61 -20.92 1.24
C PRO A 241 -0.13 -19.77 2.14
N MET A 242 -0.53 -18.54 1.83
CA MET A 242 -0.26 -17.33 2.61
C MET A 242 -1.53 -16.49 2.71
N SER A 243 -1.55 -15.54 3.63
CA SER A 243 -2.55 -14.47 3.70
C SER A 243 -1.94 -13.24 4.35
N TRP A 244 -2.58 -12.09 4.20
CA TRP A 244 -2.34 -10.98 5.11
C TRP A 244 -3.19 -11.13 6.37
N GLY A 245 -2.75 -10.49 7.45
CA GLY A 245 -3.44 -10.52 8.75
C GLY A 245 -3.59 -9.11 9.33
N TYR A 246 -4.81 -8.59 9.36
CA TYR A 246 -5.13 -7.32 10.02
C TYR A 246 -5.71 -7.59 11.40
N PHE A 247 -4.84 -7.59 12.42
CA PHE A 247 -5.25 -8.05 13.75
C PHE A 247 -5.77 -6.88 14.59
N PHE A 248 -7.09 -6.70 14.57
CA PHE A 248 -7.81 -5.72 15.39
C PHE A 248 -9.02 -6.38 16.09
N GLY A 249 -9.57 -5.69 17.10
CA GLY A 249 -10.82 -6.12 17.76
C GLY A 249 -10.73 -7.37 18.64
N TYR A 250 -9.53 -7.77 19.07
CA TYR A 250 -9.33 -8.81 20.10
C TYR A 250 -9.42 -8.20 21.51
N SER A 251 -9.82 -8.99 22.50
CA SER A 251 -9.97 -8.53 23.90
C SER A 251 -8.74 -8.83 24.74
N HIS A 252 -8.00 -9.89 24.39
CA HIS A 252 -6.84 -10.37 25.15
C HIS A 252 -5.59 -10.44 24.26
N PHE A 253 -4.56 -9.68 24.63
CA PHE A 253 -3.28 -9.67 23.94
C PHE A 253 -2.35 -10.79 24.45
N PRO A 254 -1.49 -11.36 23.59
CA PRO A 254 -1.51 -11.28 22.13
C PRO A 254 -2.62 -12.17 21.56
N PRO A 255 -3.24 -11.86 20.41
CA PRO A 255 -4.12 -12.80 19.73
C PRO A 255 -3.35 -13.94 19.04
N VAL A 256 -4.03 -15.06 18.78
CA VAL A 256 -3.50 -16.21 18.02
C VAL A 256 -3.94 -16.15 16.55
N ALA A 257 -3.01 -16.28 15.61
CA ALA A 257 -3.30 -16.27 14.17
C ALA A 257 -4.07 -17.53 13.76
N ARG A 258 -5.35 -17.39 13.38
CA ARG A 258 -6.26 -18.52 13.17
C ARG A 258 -5.80 -19.47 12.07
N ALA A 259 -5.43 -18.94 10.90
CA ALA A 259 -5.03 -19.78 9.75
C ALA A 259 -3.77 -20.60 10.07
N LYS A 260 -2.80 -19.99 10.75
CA LYS A 260 -1.59 -20.68 11.22
C LYS A 260 -1.89 -21.68 12.34
N PHE A 261 -2.87 -21.40 13.20
CA PHE A 261 -3.30 -22.34 14.22
C PHE A 261 -3.93 -23.59 13.60
N LEU A 262 -4.72 -23.45 12.54
CA LEU A 262 -5.29 -24.56 11.78
C LEU A 262 -4.20 -25.36 11.02
N GLU A 263 -3.29 -24.67 10.34
CA GLU A 263 -2.19 -25.25 9.55
C GLU A 263 -0.89 -24.47 9.79
N SER A 264 0.05 -25.07 10.54
CA SER A 264 1.27 -24.39 11.01
C SER A 264 2.17 -23.89 9.87
N ARG A 265 2.09 -24.56 8.70
CA ARG A 265 2.82 -24.21 7.48
C ARG A 265 2.25 -22.97 6.79
N HIS A 266 1.01 -22.58 7.10
CA HIS A 266 0.41 -21.36 6.56
C HIS A 266 1.16 -20.13 7.10
N MET A 267 1.50 -19.22 6.19
CA MET A 267 2.20 -18.00 6.53
C MET A 267 1.27 -16.81 6.49
N VAL A 268 0.92 -16.31 7.68
CA VAL A 268 0.19 -15.05 7.82
C VAL A 268 1.22 -13.92 7.82
N GLN A 269 1.03 -12.93 6.96
CA GLN A 269 1.78 -11.68 6.94
C GLN A 269 1.00 -10.63 7.73
N ILE A 270 1.37 -10.38 8.98
CA ILE A 270 0.69 -9.37 9.79
C ILE A 270 0.93 -8.00 9.17
N CYS A 271 -0.13 -7.22 8.99
CA CYS A 271 -0.08 -5.89 8.42
C CYS A 271 -0.81 -4.89 9.31
N ALA A 272 -0.17 -3.75 9.57
CA ALA A 272 -0.78 -2.61 10.24
C ALA A 272 -0.30 -1.30 9.60
N ARG A 273 -0.68 -1.12 8.34
CA ARG A 273 -0.22 -0.01 7.47
C ARG A 273 -0.38 1.37 8.09
N TRP A 274 -1.44 1.57 8.86
CA TRP A 274 -1.75 2.84 9.53
C TRP A 274 -1.31 2.92 10.98
N SER A 275 -0.62 1.92 11.55
CA SER A 275 -0.16 2.03 12.95
C SER A 275 0.98 3.04 13.10
N LEU A 276 0.98 3.82 14.19
CA LEU A 276 2.08 4.72 14.58
C LEU A 276 3.11 4.05 15.50
N ASP A 277 2.74 2.94 16.13
CA ASP A 277 3.61 2.11 16.95
C ASP A 277 3.34 0.65 16.60
N ARG A 278 4.23 0.06 15.81
CA ARG A 278 4.16 -1.32 15.30
C ARG A 278 4.66 -2.35 16.30
N THR A 279 5.03 -1.93 17.52
CA THR A 279 5.58 -2.85 18.53
C THR A 279 4.62 -3.99 18.81
N ALA A 280 3.31 -3.72 18.93
CA ALA A 280 2.33 -4.75 19.25
C ALA A 280 2.22 -5.81 18.14
N GLU A 281 2.20 -5.37 16.88
CA GLU A 281 2.07 -6.22 15.70
C GLU A 281 3.33 -7.03 15.46
N LEU A 282 4.51 -6.44 15.65
CA LEU A 282 5.78 -7.17 15.60
C LEU A 282 5.78 -8.27 16.68
N LEU A 283 5.53 -7.92 17.95
CA LEU A 283 5.47 -8.92 19.03
C LEU A 283 4.44 -10.02 18.75
N THR A 284 3.29 -9.67 18.18
CA THR A 284 2.27 -10.64 17.77
C THR A 284 2.77 -11.55 16.65
N ALA A 285 3.49 -11.03 15.66
CA ALA A 285 4.12 -11.85 14.62
C ALA A 285 5.10 -12.86 15.21
N PHE A 286 5.93 -12.43 16.17
CA PHE A 286 6.88 -13.32 16.84
C PHE A 286 6.20 -14.42 17.64
N PHE A 287 5.20 -14.05 18.46
CA PHE A 287 4.46 -15.00 19.29
C PHE A 287 3.76 -16.08 18.46
N ASN A 288 3.28 -15.71 17.27
CA ASN A 288 2.62 -16.63 16.36
C ASN A 288 3.59 -17.40 15.45
N GLY A 289 4.86 -17.01 15.36
CA GLY A 289 5.77 -17.50 14.32
C GLY A 289 5.30 -17.12 12.92
N ALA A 290 4.62 -15.98 12.80
CA ALA A 290 4.07 -15.41 11.59
C ALA A 290 5.05 -14.40 10.96
N GLY A 291 4.74 -13.98 9.74
CA GLY A 291 5.47 -12.95 9.02
C GLY A 291 4.90 -11.55 9.26
N TYR A 292 5.51 -10.55 8.63
CA TYR A 292 5.07 -9.15 8.67
C TYR A 292 5.23 -8.47 7.31
N VAL A 293 4.26 -7.63 6.97
CA VAL A 293 4.32 -6.74 5.80
C VAL A 293 4.95 -5.41 6.21
N VAL A 294 6.15 -5.13 5.71
CA VAL A 294 6.74 -3.79 5.81
C VAL A 294 6.09 -2.90 4.75
N TRP A 295 5.23 -1.99 5.19
CA TRP A 295 4.51 -1.04 4.35
C TRP A 295 4.65 0.37 4.92
N GLU A 296 5.46 1.19 4.24
CA GLU A 296 5.86 2.52 4.70
C GLU A 296 5.42 3.63 3.75
N ASN A 297 5.47 3.41 2.44
CA ASN A 297 4.78 4.27 1.47
C ASN A 297 3.33 3.80 1.35
N VAL A 298 2.43 4.40 2.13
CA VAL A 298 1.01 4.07 2.13
C VAL A 298 0.30 5.07 1.22
N TRP A 299 0.07 4.69 -0.04
CA TRP A 299 -0.66 5.52 -1.00
C TRP A 299 -0.04 6.92 -1.22
N GLY A 300 1.29 7.03 -1.18
CA GLY A 300 1.99 8.31 -1.28
C GLY A 300 2.14 9.07 0.03
N ILE A 301 1.71 8.47 1.15
CA ILE A 301 1.89 8.96 2.52
C ILE A 301 3.02 8.18 3.18
N TRP A 302 4.07 8.88 3.60
CA TRP A 302 5.20 8.25 4.26
C TRP A 302 4.92 7.98 5.74
N ASN A 303 4.76 6.69 6.05
CA ASN A 303 4.48 6.18 7.38
C ASN A 303 5.57 5.20 7.85
N ALA A 304 6.83 5.63 7.88
CA ALA A 304 7.97 4.79 8.22
C ALA A 304 8.01 4.27 9.66
N MET A 305 8.60 3.09 9.82
CA MET A 305 8.99 2.51 11.09
C MET A 305 10.08 3.38 11.76
N THR A 306 10.08 3.37 13.08
CA THR A 306 11.12 4.00 13.92
C THR A 306 12.39 3.15 13.93
N GLU A 307 13.52 3.75 14.36
CA GLU A 307 14.80 3.05 14.50
C GLU A 307 14.66 1.79 15.39
N ARG A 308 13.85 1.87 16.46
CA ARG A 308 13.57 0.74 17.35
C ARG A 308 12.75 -0.36 16.67
N GLU A 309 11.78 0.00 15.83
CA GLU A 309 10.95 -0.96 15.10
C GLU A 309 11.73 -1.68 14.00
N ASP A 310 12.57 -0.96 13.24
CA ASP A 310 13.49 -1.53 12.26
C ASP A 310 14.37 -2.62 12.89
N GLU A 311 15.02 -2.29 14.01
CA GLU A 311 15.91 -3.21 14.73
C GLU A 311 15.17 -4.36 15.41
N THR A 312 13.92 -4.12 15.84
CA THR A 312 13.02 -5.17 16.36
C THR A 312 12.74 -6.20 15.27
N ALA A 313 12.26 -5.75 14.10
CA ALA A 313 11.99 -6.61 12.94
C ALA A 313 13.25 -7.39 12.51
N LYS A 314 14.38 -6.69 12.36
CA LYS A 314 15.66 -7.28 11.93
C LYS A 314 16.10 -8.45 12.81
N ARG A 315 16.01 -8.30 14.13
CA ARG A 315 16.40 -9.32 15.10
C ARG A 315 15.39 -10.48 15.16
N MET A 316 14.10 -10.17 15.18
CA MET A 316 13.04 -11.19 15.25
C MET A 316 13.07 -12.12 14.04
N PHE A 317 13.09 -11.54 12.84
CA PHE A 317 13.05 -12.35 11.63
C PHE A 317 14.37 -13.04 11.35
N ALA A 318 15.50 -12.56 11.90
CA ALA A 318 16.75 -13.34 11.88
C ALA A 318 16.59 -14.66 12.67
N ILE A 319 15.91 -14.62 13.83
CA ILE A 319 15.61 -15.81 14.64
C ILE A 319 14.60 -16.70 13.91
N LEU A 320 13.45 -16.16 13.48
CA LEU A 320 12.42 -16.97 12.81
C LEU A 320 12.95 -17.63 11.55
N ARG A 321 13.77 -16.96 10.73
CA ARG A 321 14.43 -17.58 9.57
C ARG A 321 15.39 -18.69 9.95
N LYS A 322 16.21 -18.51 11.00
CA LYS A 322 17.17 -19.54 11.44
C LYS A 322 16.46 -20.82 11.89
N PHE A 323 15.27 -20.70 12.48
CA PHE A 323 14.49 -21.81 13.02
C PHE A 323 13.20 -22.07 12.23
N GLY A 324 13.14 -21.64 10.96
CA GLY A 324 11.92 -21.63 10.16
C GLY A 324 11.25 -23.01 10.03
N THR A 325 12.04 -24.08 9.92
CA THR A 325 11.52 -25.45 9.89
C THR A 325 10.76 -25.80 11.17
N ILE A 326 11.31 -25.48 12.35
CA ILE A 326 10.66 -25.74 13.64
C ILE A 326 9.38 -24.92 13.75
N VAL A 327 9.43 -23.64 13.36
CA VAL A 327 8.29 -22.70 13.42
C VAL A 327 7.15 -23.12 12.50
N SER A 328 7.44 -23.66 11.32
CA SER A 328 6.41 -23.96 10.31
C SER A 328 5.92 -25.41 10.35
N THR A 329 6.71 -26.35 10.86
CA THR A 329 6.37 -27.79 10.86
C THR A 329 6.28 -28.41 12.25
N GLY A 330 6.79 -27.73 13.28
CA GLY A 330 6.73 -28.19 14.66
C GLY A 330 5.33 -28.12 15.25
N GLN A 331 5.09 -28.92 16.28
CA GLN A 331 3.90 -28.78 17.11
C GLN A 331 3.95 -27.42 17.81
N TRP A 332 3.03 -26.54 17.45
CA TRP A 332 2.89 -25.23 18.07
C TRP A 332 1.96 -25.29 19.28
N THR A 333 2.43 -24.78 20.41
CA THR A 333 1.69 -24.58 21.65
C THR A 333 1.70 -23.08 22.00
N PRO A 334 0.65 -22.32 21.64
CA PRO A 334 0.51 -20.92 22.06
C PRO A 334 0.24 -20.85 23.57
N TYR A 335 0.64 -19.73 24.18
CA TYR A 335 0.60 -19.53 25.64
C TYR A 335 1.22 -20.69 26.39
N TYR A 336 2.36 -21.19 25.90
CA TYR A 336 3.17 -22.18 26.60
C TYR A 336 3.38 -21.75 28.05
N GLU A 337 3.73 -20.48 28.23
CA GLU A 337 3.74 -19.77 29.51
C GLU A 337 3.04 -18.42 29.35
N ILE A 338 2.30 -18.02 30.39
CA ILE A 338 1.75 -16.68 30.55
C ILE A 338 1.82 -16.33 32.03
N ASN A 339 2.16 -15.09 32.34
CA ASN A 339 2.02 -14.59 33.70
C ASN A 339 1.12 -13.35 33.76
N GLY A 340 0.55 -13.09 34.95
CA GLY A 340 -0.29 -11.92 35.18
C GLY A 340 0.43 -10.57 35.05
N ASN A 341 1.72 -10.57 34.72
CA ASN A 341 2.54 -9.37 34.53
C ASN A 341 2.86 -9.11 33.05
N GLY A 342 2.18 -9.74 32.08
CA GLY A 342 2.34 -9.41 30.66
C GLY A 342 3.51 -10.09 29.95
N LEU A 343 3.95 -11.26 30.43
CA LEU A 343 4.79 -12.19 29.68
C LEU A 343 3.92 -13.18 28.92
N PHE A 344 4.28 -13.46 27.67
CA PHE A 344 3.63 -14.50 26.86
C PHE A 344 4.69 -15.30 26.11
N ALA A 345 4.58 -16.62 26.12
CA ALA A 345 5.46 -17.51 25.38
C ALA A 345 4.70 -18.48 24.48
N SER A 346 5.28 -18.79 23.33
CA SER A 346 4.85 -19.89 22.45
C SER A 346 5.98 -20.91 22.35
N ALA A 347 5.62 -22.20 22.27
CA ALA A 347 6.57 -23.27 22.02
C ALA A 347 6.31 -23.90 20.64
N PHE A 348 7.37 -24.08 19.86
CA PHE A 348 7.37 -24.82 18.59
C PHE A 348 8.29 -26.01 18.75
N THR A 349 7.75 -27.23 18.66
CA THR A 349 8.48 -28.44 19.06
C THR A 349 8.52 -29.48 17.94
N LEU A 350 9.73 -29.90 17.58
CA LEU A 350 10.00 -31.12 16.82
C LEU A 350 10.42 -32.24 17.79
N SER A 351 10.70 -33.44 17.27
CA SER A 351 11.01 -34.61 18.08
C SER A 351 12.28 -34.49 18.95
N SER A 352 13.23 -33.62 18.59
CA SER A 352 14.53 -33.51 19.28
C SER A 352 14.97 -32.07 19.58
N GLU A 353 14.15 -31.09 19.19
CA GLU A 353 14.45 -29.67 19.32
C GLU A 353 13.17 -28.85 19.50
N SER A 354 13.27 -27.76 20.25
CA SER A 354 12.19 -26.81 20.49
C SER A 354 12.69 -25.39 20.39
N LEU A 355 11.86 -24.51 19.82
CA LEU A 355 12.03 -23.06 19.90
C LEU A 355 10.91 -22.48 20.74
N TYR A 356 11.28 -21.72 21.76
CA TYR A 356 10.37 -20.92 22.57
C TYR A 356 10.53 -19.45 22.19
N THR A 357 9.46 -18.83 21.69
CA THR A 357 9.41 -17.37 21.48
C THR A 357 8.76 -16.74 22.69
N VAL A 358 9.37 -15.69 23.24
CA VAL A 358 8.90 -15.01 24.44
C VAL A 358 8.72 -13.53 24.13
N ILE A 359 7.59 -12.95 24.51
CA ILE A 359 7.31 -11.52 24.36
C ILE A 359 6.89 -10.92 25.70
N SER A 360 7.14 -9.63 25.89
CA SER A 360 6.72 -8.88 27.06
C SER A 360 6.09 -7.55 26.67
N THR A 361 4.97 -7.21 27.32
CA THR A 361 4.33 -5.88 27.21
C THR A 361 4.78 -4.92 28.31
N VAL A 362 5.68 -5.36 29.20
CA VAL A 362 6.11 -4.60 30.38
C VAL A 362 7.04 -3.46 30.01
N GLN A 363 6.89 -2.30 30.66
CA GLN A 363 7.68 -1.08 30.42
C GLN A 363 8.98 -0.99 31.24
N LYS A 364 9.49 -2.12 31.75
CA LYS A 364 10.72 -2.20 32.55
C LYS A 364 11.39 -3.55 32.35
N ASP A 365 12.68 -3.61 32.64
CA ASP A 365 13.44 -4.86 32.64
C ASP A 365 12.82 -5.86 33.62
N MET A 366 12.67 -7.10 33.16
CA MET A 366 12.09 -8.17 33.95
C MET A 366 12.81 -9.49 33.67
N THR A 367 12.98 -10.30 34.72
CA THR A 367 13.49 -11.67 34.61
C THR A 367 12.37 -12.64 34.93
N TYR A 368 12.18 -13.61 34.05
CA TYR A 368 11.12 -14.60 34.12
C TYR A 368 11.70 -16.00 34.17
N GLU A 369 11.03 -16.91 34.87
CA GLU A 369 11.34 -18.34 34.87
C GLU A 369 10.53 -18.99 33.73
N LEU A 370 11.21 -19.59 32.75
CA LEU A 370 10.59 -20.40 31.71
C LEU A 370 10.78 -21.88 32.10
N PRO A 371 9.69 -22.63 32.39
CA PRO A 371 9.81 -24.04 32.71
C PRO A 371 10.25 -24.85 31.49
N LEU A 372 11.02 -25.92 31.75
CA LEU A 372 11.34 -26.93 30.75
C LEU A 372 10.58 -28.22 31.06
N PRO A 373 10.00 -28.89 30.05
CA PRO A 373 9.38 -30.19 30.27
C PRO A 373 10.43 -31.24 30.65
N VAL A 374 9.98 -32.35 31.25
CA VAL A 374 10.86 -33.39 31.82
C VAL A 374 11.81 -33.96 30.77
N ASP A 375 11.33 -34.16 29.54
CA ASP A 375 12.10 -34.69 28.41
C ASP A 375 13.17 -33.72 27.88
N GLN A 376 13.12 -32.44 28.27
CA GLN A 376 14.11 -31.40 27.96
C GLN A 376 15.00 -31.01 29.15
N SER A 377 14.79 -31.67 30.30
CA SER A 377 15.50 -31.37 31.54
C SER A 377 16.81 -32.15 31.70
N GLY A 378 17.05 -33.18 30.88
CA GLY A 378 18.20 -34.08 30.98
C GLY A 378 19.54 -33.40 30.68
N ASP A 379 20.64 -33.95 31.21
CA ASP A 379 22.00 -33.40 31.05
C ASP A 379 22.50 -33.39 29.60
N ASP A 380 21.96 -34.27 28.76
CA ASP A 380 22.18 -34.36 27.32
C ASP A 380 21.53 -33.22 26.51
N THR A 381 20.67 -32.42 27.15
CA THR A 381 19.95 -31.32 26.51
C THR A 381 20.68 -29.99 26.75
N ARG A 382 20.95 -29.27 25.65
CA ARG A 382 21.53 -27.93 25.65
C ARG A 382 20.45 -26.88 25.44
N VAL A 383 20.59 -25.73 26.09
CA VAL A 383 19.61 -24.65 26.07
C VAL A 383 20.32 -23.35 25.75
N TYR A 384 19.84 -22.62 24.76
CA TYR A 384 20.45 -21.39 24.29
C TYR A 384 19.46 -20.24 24.36
N ASP A 385 19.91 -19.10 24.88
CA ASP A 385 19.30 -17.80 24.59
C ASP A 385 19.80 -17.37 23.21
N VAL A 386 18.97 -17.59 22.20
CA VAL A 386 19.33 -17.28 20.83
C VAL A 386 19.10 -15.81 20.48
N TYR A 387 18.47 -15.03 21.37
CA TYR A 387 18.40 -13.59 21.23
C TYR A 387 19.73 -12.95 21.64
N HIS A 388 20.27 -13.29 22.82
CA HIS A 388 21.55 -12.76 23.30
C HIS A 388 22.78 -13.52 22.78
N GLY A 389 22.58 -14.66 22.11
CA GLY A 389 23.66 -15.45 21.53
C GLY A 389 24.48 -16.24 22.56
N VAL A 390 23.85 -16.74 23.64
CA VAL A 390 24.56 -17.42 24.74
C VAL A 390 23.91 -18.75 25.12
N GLU A 391 24.71 -19.69 25.61
CA GLU A 391 24.21 -20.91 26.22
C GLU A 391 23.78 -20.65 27.67
N LEU A 392 22.59 -21.15 28.04
CA LEU A 392 22.01 -20.99 29.37
C LEU A 392 22.28 -22.21 30.25
N LYS A 393 22.42 -21.95 31.54
CA LYS A 393 22.44 -23.01 32.56
C LYS A 393 21.02 -23.30 33.05
N LYS A 394 20.64 -24.58 32.99
CA LYS A 394 19.44 -25.12 33.64
C LYS A 394 19.51 -24.91 35.15
N GLN A 395 18.39 -24.55 35.77
CA GLN A 395 18.26 -24.27 37.20
C GLN A 395 17.03 -24.99 37.77
N THR A 396 16.98 -25.17 39.08
CA THR A 396 15.75 -25.59 39.78
C THR A 396 14.88 -24.35 40.03
N GLY A 397 13.60 -24.44 39.70
CA GLY A 397 12.65 -23.35 39.90
C GLY A 397 12.42 -23.06 41.38
N ASN A 398 12.30 -21.77 41.71
CA ASN A 398 11.92 -21.36 43.07
C ASN A 398 10.40 -21.52 43.30
N SER A 399 9.63 -21.45 42.22
CA SER A 399 8.16 -21.47 42.20
C SER A 399 7.57 -22.82 41.78
N THR A 400 8.35 -23.62 41.05
CA THR A 400 8.00 -24.94 40.53
C THR A 400 9.10 -25.91 40.91
N ASN A 401 8.79 -27.10 41.44
CA ASN A 401 9.79 -28.14 41.76
C ASN A 401 10.46 -28.76 40.50
N GLY A 402 10.46 -28.05 39.37
CA GLY A 402 10.94 -28.51 38.06
C GLY A 402 12.18 -27.76 37.57
N THR A 403 12.71 -28.18 36.42
CA THR A 403 13.83 -27.51 35.75
C THR A 403 13.33 -26.27 35.01
N ILE A 404 14.02 -25.15 35.20
CA ILE A 404 13.72 -23.87 34.54
C ILE A 404 14.97 -23.29 33.89
N VAL A 405 14.76 -22.34 32.98
CA VAL A 405 15.75 -21.35 32.57
C VAL A 405 15.24 -19.94 32.85
N LYS A 406 16.16 -19.01 33.10
CA LYS A 406 15.81 -17.61 33.33
C LYS A 406 15.97 -16.83 32.03
N VAL A 407 14.96 -16.04 31.70
CA VAL A 407 14.96 -15.14 30.55
C VAL A 407 14.82 -13.71 31.05
N THR A 408 15.75 -12.84 30.68
CA THR A 408 15.69 -11.42 30.99
C THR A 408 15.27 -10.66 29.74
N LEU A 409 14.19 -9.88 29.85
CA LEU A 409 13.66 -9.07 28.76
C LEU A 409 13.72 -7.59 29.13
N GLU A 410 14.12 -6.78 28.15
CA GLU A 410 14.06 -5.31 28.21
C GLU A 410 12.59 -4.81 28.13
N PRO A 411 12.31 -3.50 28.29
CA PRO A 411 10.97 -2.94 28.16
C PRO A 411 10.38 -3.18 26.77
N ARG A 412 9.15 -3.70 26.72
CA ARG A 412 8.40 -4.02 25.50
C ARG A 412 9.22 -4.83 24.49
N ALA A 413 9.98 -5.81 24.97
CA ALA A 413 10.92 -6.59 24.18
C ALA A 413 10.44 -8.03 23.97
N PHE A 414 11.26 -8.78 23.25
CA PHE A 414 11.09 -10.21 22.98
C PHE A 414 12.41 -10.93 23.23
N GLY A 415 12.35 -12.26 23.34
CA GLY A 415 13.50 -13.14 23.48
C GLY A 415 13.17 -14.52 22.93
N ALA A 416 14.18 -15.36 22.71
CA ALA A 416 13.96 -16.71 22.21
C ALA A 416 14.90 -17.70 22.84
N ILE A 417 14.35 -18.84 23.26
CA ILE A 417 15.09 -19.95 23.84
C ILE A 417 15.03 -21.14 22.88
N TYR A 418 16.19 -21.62 22.46
CA TYR A 418 16.30 -22.83 21.65
C TYR A 418 16.82 -23.97 22.51
N VAL A 419 16.10 -25.08 22.52
CA VAL A 419 16.42 -26.29 23.29
C VAL A 419 16.69 -27.42 22.32
N THR A 420 17.79 -28.14 22.50
CA THR A 420 18.14 -29.23 21.60
C THR A 420 18.96 -30.32 22.27
N LYS A 421 18.75 -31.54 21.79
CA LYS A 421 19.61 -32.70 22.08
C LYS A 421 20.68 -32.92 21.01
N SER A 422 20.60 -32.20 19.88
CA SER A 422 21.54 -32.34 18.77
C SER A 422 22.72 -31.35 18.89
N GLY A 423 23.90 -31.79 18.49
CA GLY A 423 25.13 -30.98 18.49
C GLY A 423 25.21 -29.98 17.34
N ASN A 424 24.09 -29.37 16.94
CA ASN A 424 24.06 -28.41 15.83
C ASN A 424 25.00 -27.23 16.14
N ASP A 425 25.92 -26.95 15.22
CA ASP A 425 26.79 -25.77 15.34
C ASP A 425 25.97 -24.50 15.12
N LEU A 426 25.81 -23.73 16.20
CA LEU A 426 25.13 -22.44 16.21
C LEU A 426 26.12 -21.27 16.30
N THR A 427 27.43 -21.51 16.37
CA THR A 427 28.43 -20.48 16.71
C THR A 427 28.31 -19.24 15.82
N GLN A 428 28.21 -19.41 14.50
CA GLN A 428 28.07 -18.26 13.58
C GLN A 428 26.79 -17.46 13.86
N PHE A 429 25.67 -18.14 14.12
CA PHE A 429 24.39 -17.49 14.38
C PHE A 429 24.37 -16.79 15.74
N LEU A 430 24.86 -17.45 16.80
CA LEU A 430 24.96 -16.87 18.14
C LEU A 430 25.87 -15.63 18.15
N ASN A 431 27.02 -15.68 17.46
CA ASN A 431 27.90 -14.51 17.31
C ASN A 431 27.20 -13.35 16.58
N LYS A 432 26.42 -13.64 15.53
CA LYS A 432 25.64 -12.63 14.82
C LYS A 432 24.60 -12.00 15.74
N MET A 433 23.86 -12.80 16.50
CA MET A 433 22.84 -12.32 17.43
C MET A 433 23.46 -11.47 18.54
N GLN A 434 24.55 -11.94 19.15
CA GLN A 434 25.31 -11.19 20.15
C GLN A 434 25.79 -9.83 19.64
N ALA A 435 26.29 -9.77 18.40
CA ALA A 435 26.68 -8.51 17.77
C ALA A 435 25.48 -7.56 17.60
N MET A 436 24.33 -8.06 17.14
CA MET A 436 23.11 -7.25 16.98
C MET A 436 22.55 -6.76 18.32
N THR A 437 22.67 -7.56 19.40
CA THR A 437 22.13 -7.20 20.72
C THR A 437 23.10 -6.46 21.63
N THR A 438 24.27 -6.04 21.12
CA THR A 438 25.23 -5.25 21.91
C THR A 438 24.63 -3.90 22.34
N LYS A 439 23.83 -3.27 21.47
CA LYS A 439 22.98 -2.11 21.82
C LYS A 439 21.59 -2.64 22.22
N PRO A 440 21.13 -2.41 23.47
CA PRO A 440 19.78 -2.78 23.91
C PRO A 440 18.71 -2.12 23.05
N LEU A 441 17.60 -2.82 22.77
CA LEU A 441 16.46 -2.28 22.00
C LEU A 441 15.91 -0.99 22.62
N ALA A 442 15.88 -0.89 23.95
CA ALA A 442 15.40 0.31 24.65
C ALA A 442 16.26 1.57 24.42
N LYS A 443 17.44 1.45 23.79
CA LYS A 443 18.33 2.57 23.44
C LYS A 443 18.14 3.08 22.02
N TYR A 444 17.31 2.43 21.20
CA TYR A 444 16.97 2.90 19.86
C TYR A 444 15.84 3.92 19.92
N SER A 445 15.86 4.89 19.01
CA SER A 445 14.85 5.94 18.98
C SER A 445 13.47 5.38 18.65
N THR A 446 12.47 5.85 19.39
CA THR A 446 11.03 5.67 19.07
C THR A 446 10.45 6.93 18.42
N THR A 447 11.29 7.91 18.07
CA THR A 447 10.84 9.13 17.41
C THR A 447 10.51 8.81 15.96
N ARG A 448 9.28 9.13 15.56
CA ARG A 448 8.86 9.11 14.15
C ARG A 448 9.14 10.47 13.54
N ASN A 449 9.91 10.50 12.47
CA ASN A 449 10.17 11.72 11.70
C ASN A 449 9.18 11.79 10.53
N LEU A 450 8.40 12.87 10.46
CA LEU A 450 7.55 13.13 9.30
C LEU A 450 8.43 13.55 8.12
N LEU A 451 8.20 12.92 6.97
CA LEU A 451 8.87 13.28 5.73
C LEU A 451 8.32 14.61 5.23
N GLN A 452 9.20 15.60 5.12
CA GLN A 452 8.83 16.92 4.61
C GLN A 452 8.76 16.86 3.08
N GLN A 453 7.76 17.53 2.52
CA GLN A 453 7.57 17.67 1.08
C GLN A 453 7.90 19.08 0.63
N GLN A 454 8.32 19.20 -0.62
CA GLN A 454 8.69 20.47 -1.23
C GLN A 454 7.86 20.70 -2.49
N LEU A 455 7.28 21.90 -2.57
CA LEU A 455 6.75 22.44 -3.82
C LEU A 455 7.91 22.68 -4.80
N ILE A 456 7.88 21.99 -5.95
CA ILE A 456 8.88 22.14 -7.01
C ILE A 456 8.60 23.42 -7.80
N ARG A 457 9.52 24.37 -7.71
CA ARG A 457 9.47 25.63 -8.45
C ARG A 457 10.06 25.46 -9.84
N SER A 458 9.47 26.13 -10.82
CA SER A 458 10.04 26.20 -12.17
C SER A 458 11.02 27.37 -12.20
N ASP A 459 12.31 27.12 -12.45
CA ASP A 459 13.29 28.20 -12.64
C ASP A 459 12.90 28.99 -13.90
N SER A 460 12.57 30.26 -13.73
CA SER A 460 12.32 31.16 -14.87
C SER A 460 13.60 31.29 -15.69
N SER A 461 13.64 30.70 -16.88
CA SER A 461 14.75 30.87 -17.83
C SER A 461 14.45 31.98 -18.85
N ASN A 462 15.50 32.71 -19.20
CA ASN A 462 15.46 33.99 -19.93
C ASN A 462 14.83 33.92 -21.33
N THR A 463 13.92 34.88 -21.55
CA THR A 463 13.63 35.63 -22.80
C THR A 463 13.96 34.96 -24.14
N SER A 464 12.95 34.36 -24.75
CA SER A 464 12.79 34.39 -26.21
C SER A 464 11.51 35.13 -26.58
N THR A 465 11.60 36.03 -27.55
CA THR A 465 10.51 36.85 -28.07
C THR A 465 9.85 36.14 -29.25
N SER A 466 9.02 35.11 -28.99
CA SER A 466 8.09 34.61 -30.00
C SER A 466 6.74 35.31 -29.85
N THR A 467 6.25 35.92 -30.92
CA THR A 467 4.99 36.66 -31.00
C THR A 467 3.76 35.82 -30.69
N GLU A 468 2.87 36.43 -29.92
CA GLU A 468 1.66 35.89 -29.29
C GLU A 468 0.70 35.18 -30.25
N ASN A 469 0.27 33.99 -29.84
CA ASN A 469 -1.05 33.48 -30.17
C ASN A 469 -1.72 33.11 -28.85
N SER A 470 -2.19 34.12 -28.12
CA SER A 470 -2.52 34.00 -26.70
C SER A 470 -3.97 34.42 -26.45
N ASP A 471 -4.88 33.44 -26.44
CA ASP A 471 -6.24 33.55 -25.88
C ASP A 471 -6.19 33.53 -24.34
N MET A 472 -5.35 34.39 -23.75
CA MET A 472 -5.22 34.54 -22.30
C MET A 472 -6.09 35.67 -21.80
N VAL A 473 -6.73 35.47 -20.65
CA VAL A 473 -7.47 36.51 -19.95
C VAL A 473 -6.63 37.09 -18.83
N ARG A 474 -6.83 38.38 -18.55
CA ARG A 474 -6.21 39.05 -17.41
C ARG A 474 -7.04 38.80 -16.15
N VAL A 475 -6.40 38.31 -15.11
CA VAL A 475 -6.98 38.11 -13.78
C VAL A 475 -6.46 39.23 -12.87
N SER A 476 -7.35 40.12 -12.46
CA SER A 476 -7.04 41.11 -11.42
C SER A 476 -6.95 40.40 -10.07
N GLY A 477 -5.78 40.47 -9.45
CA GLY A 477 -5.51 39.87 -8.15
C GLY A 477 -6.10 40.67 -6.99
N THR A 478 -5.75 40.28 -5.77
CA THR A 478 -6.20 40.94 -4.54
C THR A 478 -5.16 40.77 -3.44
N ALA A 479 -5.13 41.74 -2.51
CA ALA A 479 -4.10 41.78 -1.49
C ALA A 479 -4.31 40.77 -0.35
N ASN A 480 -5.53 40.28 -0.17
CA ASN A 480 -5.91 39.50 1.01
C ASN A 480 -7.05 38.54 0.68
N TRP A 481 -6.72 37.41 0.06
CA TRP A 481 -7.69 36.37 -0.28
C TRP A 481 -7.51 35.13 0.59
N TRP A 482 -8.61 34.47 0.93
CA TRP A 482 -8.60 33.26 1.73
C TRP A 482 -8.48 32.04 0.82
N PHE A 483 -7.27 31.50 0.73
CA PHE A 483 -7.02 30.21 0.10
C PHE A 483 -7.49 29.12 1.05
N ASN A 484 -8.30 28.20 0.53
CA ASN A 484 -8.85 27.09 1.31
C ASN A 484 -9.14 25.89 0.42
N VAL A 485 -8.26 24.91 0.43
CA VAL A 485 -8.43 23.68 -0.36
C VAL A 485 -8.18 22.45 0.49
N SER A 486 -8.79 21.34 0.12
CA SER A 486 -8.53 20.04 0.71
C SER A 486 -8.22 18.99 -0.37
N GLY A 487 -7.29 18.10 -0.08
CA GLY A 487 -7.03 16.94 -0.92
C GLY A 487 -8.18 15.95 -0.87
N VAL A 488 -8.58 15.41 -2.02
CA VAL A 488 -9.49 14.27 -2.09
C VAL A 488 -8.68 13.00 -1.96
N GLN A 489 -9.04 12.16 -1.00
CA GLN A 489 -8.39 10.88 -0.75
C GLN A 489 -9.43 9.85 -0.30
N ILE A 490 -9.19 8.59 -0.62
CA ILE A 490 -10.04 7.46 -0.19
C ILE A 490 -9.60 6.97 1.20
N GLU A 491 -8.29 6.98 1.44
CA GLU A 491 -7.67 6.67 2.72
C GLU A 491 -6.57 7.71 3.06
N PRO A 492 -6.22 7.91 4.34
CA PRO A 492 -6.83 7.31 5.53
C PRO A 492 -8.24 7.84 5.84
N VAL A 493 -9.12 6.97 6.34
CA VAL A 493 -10.44 7.32 6.87
C VAL A 493 -10.40 7.38 8.39
N SER A 494 -10.94 8.46 8.95
CA SER A 494 -10.85 8.79 10.38
C SER A 494 -11.36 7.68 11.32
N ALA A 495 -12.34 6.88 10.87
CA ALA A 495 -12.90 5.75 11.63
C ALA A 495 -11.87 4.65 11.94
N TRP A 496 -10.91 4.42 11.04
CA TRP A 496 -9.88 3.38 11.19
C TRP A 496 -8.52 3.95 11.61
N THR A 497 -8.37 5.28 11.51
CA THR A 497 -7.13 6.00 11.81
C THR A 497 -7.41 7.25 12.64
N PRO A 498 -7.84 7.12 13.91
CA PRO A 498 -8.25 8.27 14.72
C PRO A 498 -7.12 9.31 14.91
N ASN A 499 -5.87 8.87 14.83
CA ASN A 499 -4.69 9.72 14.92
C ASN A 499 -4.20 10.19 13.53
N PHE A 500 -5.06 10.24 12.50
CA PHE A 500 -4.62 10.60 11.15
C PHE A 500 -3.91 11.96 11.09
N ALA A 501 -4.37 12.89 11.91
CA ALA A 501 -3.76 14.19 12.10
C ALA A 501 -2.34 14.15 12.69
N GLN A 502 -1.77 12.99 13.03
CA GLN A 502 -0.38 12.82 13.47
C GLN A 502 0.53 12.32 12.34
N TYR A 503 -0.02 11.75 11.25
CA TYR A 503 0.75 11.47 10.03
C TYR A 503 0.92 12.77 9.20
N GLY A 504 1.84 12.76 8.24
CA GLY A 504 1.88 13.77 7.18
C GLY A 504 1.08 13.26 5.98
N THR A 505 -0.17 13.69 5.83
CA THR A 505 -1.05 13.30 4.70
C THR A 505 -1.04 14.37 3.59
N GLY A 506 -1.58 14.09 2.41
CA GLY A 506 -1.76 15.12 1.37
C GLY A 506 -0.43 15.66 0.79
N VAL A 507 -0.33 16.99 0.68
CA VAL A 507 0.87 17.72 0.22
C VAL A 507 1.37 18.71 1.28
N GLN A 508 2.54 19.33 1.09
CA GLN A 508 3.04 20.35 2.01
C GLN A 508 3.25 21.69 1.29
N PHE A 509 2.37 22.66 1.56
CA PHE A 509 2.58 24.02 1.08
C PHE A 509 3.71 24.72 1.86
N PRO A 510 4.37 25.74 1.28
CA PRO A 510 5.54 26.39 1.90
C PRO A 510 5.32 26.99 3.29
N TRP A 511 4.08 27.36 3.65
CA TRP A 511 3.72 27.91 4.96
C TRP A 511 3.38 26.84 6.01
N GLU A 512 3.41 25.56 5.63
CA GLU A 512 3.07 24.45 6.50
C GLU A 512 4.34 23.77 7.05
N ASN A 513 4.27 23.29 8.28
CA ASN A 513 5.40 22.61 8.94
C ASN A 513 5.45 21.10 8.67
N ARG A 514 4.51 20.58 7.89
CA ARG A 514 4.41 19.16 7.50
C ARG A 514 3.42 18.99 6.35
N PRO A 515 3.43 17.84 5.66
CA PRO A 515 2.34 17.48 4.76
C PRO A 515 1.01 17.44 5.50
N TRP A 516 0.00 18.02 4.90
CA TRP A 516 -1.34 18.10 5.43
C TRP A 516 -2.39 17.91 4.33
N ASN A 517 -3.63 17.53 4.66
CA ASN A 517 -4.68 17.37 3.65
C ASN A 517 -5.51 18.65 3.45
N ASN A 518 -5.61 19.53 4.46
CA ASN A 518 -6.53 20.67 4.44
C ASN A 518 -5.79 22.00 4.57
N HIS A 519 -5.55 22.67 3.45
CA HIS A 519 -4.68 23.82 3.35
C HIS A 519 -5.48 25.11 3.45
N SER A 520 -5.15 25.96 4.41
CA SER A 520 -5.85 27.23 4.58
C SER A 520 -4.94 28.34 5.05
N THR A 521 -4.92 29.45 4.32
CA THR A 521 -4.13 30.63 4.66
C THR A 521 -4.62 31.88 3.91
N ARG A 522 -4.22 33.07 4.37
CA ARG A 522 -4.40 34.31 3.61
C ARG A 522 -3.24 34.52 2.65
N LEU A 523 -3.57 34.67 1.37
CA LEU A 523 -2.60 34.91 0.30
C LEU A 523 -2.80 36.28 -0.33
N TYR A 524 -1.68 36.92 -0.66
CA TYR A 524 -1.63 37.93 -1.70
C TYR A 524 -1.68 37.25 -3.08
N VAL A 525 -2.71 37.54 -3.88
CA VAL A 525 -2.81 37.08 -5.26
C VAL A 525 -2.41 38.25 -6.16
N GLN A 526 -1.29 38.12 -6.87
CA GLN A 526 -0.84 39.13 -7.84
C GLN A 526 -1.73 39.13 -9.09
N ASP A 527 -1.77 40.23 -9.83
CA ASP A 527 -2.28 40.23 -11.21
C ASP A 527 -1.48 39.27 -12.11
N PHE A 528 -2.19 38.43 -12.85
CA PHE A 528 -1.60 37.47 -13.79
C PHE A 528 -2.49 37.28 -15.02
N MET A 529 -1.96 36.60 -16.02
CA MET A 529 -2.72 36.12 -17.18
C MET A 529 -2.93 34.61 -17.03
N ILE A 530 -4.08 34.09 -17.45
CA ILE A 530 -4.35 32.66 -17.55
C ILE A 530 -4.99 32.33 -18.89
N ASP A 531 -4.66 31.18 -19.48
CA ASP A 531 -5.31 30.72 -20.71
C ASP A 531 -6.82 30.60 -20.47
N LYS A 532 -7.62 31.16 -21.39
CA LYS A 532 -9.09 31.10 -21.34
C LYS A 532 -9.58 29.65 -21.37
N HIS A 533 -8.92 28.81 -22.16
CA HIS A 533 -9.22 27.40 -22.37
C HIS A 533 -7.99 26.51 -22.06
N PRO A 534 -8.17 25.20 -21.83
CA PRO A 534 -7.07 24.24 -21.90
C PRO A 534 -6.32 24.32 -23.23
N VAL A 535 -5.02 23.99 -23.22
CA VAL A 535 -4.21 23.97 -24.45
C VAL A 535 -4.82 22.97 -25.44
N THR A 536 -4.94 23.33 -26.72
CA THR A 536 -5.55 22.46 -27.73
C THR A 536 -4.52 21.62 -28.50
N ASN A 537 -4.98 20.55 -29.16
CA ASN A 537 -4.12 19.77 -30.06
C ASN A 537 -3.48 20.62 -31.17
N ALA A 538 -4.23 21.58 -31.76
CA ALA A 538 -3.70 22.47 -32.79
C ALA A 538 -2.58 23.41 -32.27
N GLN A 539 -2.77 23.96 -31.07
CA GLN A 539 -1.74 24.77 -30.40
C GLN A 539 -0.49 23.93 -30.10
N TYR A 540 -0.68 22.71 -29.59
CA TYR A 540 0.42 21.80 -29.29
C TYR A 540 1.16 21.35 -30.55
N SER A 541 0.45 21.07 -31.66
CA SER A 541 1.06 20.75 -32.96
C SER A 541 1.93 21.89 -33.48
N THR A 542 1.48 23.14 -33.30
CA THR A 542 2.27 24.33 -33.64
C THR A 542 3.54 24.41 -32.81
N PHE A 543 3.44 24.15 -31.49
CA PHE A 543 4.60 24.05 -30.60
C PHE A 543 5.58 22.96 -31.06
N LEU A 544 5.12 21.74 -31.34
CA LEU A 544 6.00 20.66 -31.77
C LEU A 544 6.76 21.04 -33.04
N LYS A 545 6.06 21.54 -34.06
CA LYS A 545 6.64 21.96 -35.34
C LYS A 545 7.65 23.09 -35.20
N ALA A 546 7.40 24.04 -34.30
CA ALA A 546 8.27 25.20 -34.10
C ALA A 546 9.48 24.92 -33.21
N SER A 547 9.31 24.10 -32.17
CA SER A 547 10.35 23.81 -31.17
C SER A 547 11.22 22.60 -31.51
N GLY A 548 10.69 21.64 -32.27
CA GLY A 548 11.31 20.32 -32.44
C GLY A 548 11.31 19.47 -31.16
N TYR A 549 10.44 19.79 -30.19
CA TYR A 549 10.38 19.09 -28.91
C TYR A 549 10.16 17.58 -29.06
N SER A 550 10.92 16.81 -28.31
CA SER A 550 10.74 15.38 -28.11
C SER A 550 11.02 15.05 -26.64
N PRO A 551 10.13 14.31 -25.96
CA PRO A 551 10.37 13.87 -24.58
C PRO A 551 11.48 12.83 -24.47
N LYS A 552 11.90 12.52 -23.24
CA LYS A 552 12.91 11.47 -22.97
C LYS A 552 12.37 10.09 -23.36
N SER A 553 11.09 9.81 -23.07
CA SER A 553 10.37 8.62 -23.56
C SER A 553 9.18 9.00 -24.42
N LEU A 554 8.96 8.26 -25.53
CA LEU A 554 7.76 8.39 -26.39
C LEU A 554 6.60 7.51 -25.91
N ASP A 555 6.79 6.71 -24.86
CA ASP A 555 5.76 5.84 -24.30
C ASP A 555 4.52 6.67 -23.97
N ARG A 556 3.40 6.30 -24.58
CA ARG A 556 2.12 7.01 -24.46
C ARG A 556 2.11 8.50 -24.83
N PHE A 557 3.21 9.10 -25.27
CA PHE A 557 3.26 10.52 -25.65
C PHE A 557 2.32 10.77 -26.81
N LEU A 558 1.27 11.57 -26.61
CA LEU A 558 0.23 11.83 -27.60
C LEU A 558 -0.32 10.52 -28.19
N LEU A 559 -0.58 9.53 -27.34
CA LEU A 559 -1.02 8.19 -27.75
C LEU A 559 -2.26 8.20 -28.65
N ASN A 560 -3.12 9.22 -28.50
CA ASN A 560 -4.32 9.43 -29.29
C ASN A 560 -4.07 10.05 -30.68
N TRP A 561 -2.84 10.40 -31.03
CA TRP A 561 -2.49 10.94 -32.36
C TRP A 561 -2.15 9.83 -33.37
N GLU A 562 -2.24 10.17 -34.65
CA GLU A 562 -2.03 9.26 -35.77
C GLU A 562 -0.62 9.39 -36.37
N ASN A 563 -0.22 8.37 -37.14
CA ASN A 563 1.07 8.33 -37.85
C ASN A 563 2.27 8.58 -36.93
N ARG A 564 2.27 7.97 -35.75
CA ARG A 564 3.30 8.09 -34.72
C ARG A 564 4.66 7.43 -35.07
N ASN A 565 4.89 7.15 -36.35
CA ASN A 565 6.16 6.68 -36.87
C ASN A 565 7.06 7.88 -37.17
N GLY A 566 8.26 7.92 -36.59
CA GLY A 566 9.20 9.03 -36.76
C GLY A 566 9.04 10.13 -35.70
N ALA A 567 9.59 11.31 -35.96
CA ALA A 567 9.67 12.39 -34.98
C ALA A 567 8.28 12.98 -34.64
N PRO A 568 8.04 13.46 -33.41
CA PRO A 568 6.75 14.02 -33.00
C PRO A 568 6.20 15.12 -33.93
N THR A 569 7.09 15.88 -34.57
CA THR A 569 6.74 16.93 -35.53
C THR A 569 5.98 16.43 -36.76
N SER A 570 6.07 15.15 -37.11
CA SER A 570 5.40 14.54 -38.27
C SER A 570 4.09 13.81 -37.93
N TRP A 571 3.69 13.78 -36.66
CA TRP A 571 2.47 13.12 -36.23
C TRP A 571 1.23 13.98 -36.54
N ASN A 572 0.09 13.32 -36.73
CA ASN A 572 -1.16 13.97 -37.14
C ASN A 572 -2.19 13.95 -36.00
N ILE A 573 -2.91 15.06 -35.85
CA ILE A 573 -4.09 15.12 -35.00
C ILE A 573 -5.21 14.34 -35.73
N PRO A 574 -5.97 13.46 -35.05
CA PRO A 574 -7.16 12.85 -35.64
C PRO A 574 -8.17 13.93 -36.06
N ALA A 575 -8.84 13.72 -37.19
CA ALA A 575 -9.77 14.70 -37.74
C ALA A 575 -10.89 15.06 -36.75
N GLY A 576 -11.10 16.36 -36.52
CA GLY A 576 -12.12 16.87 -35.60
C GLY A 576 -11.63 17.09 -34.16
N LEU A 577 -10.42 16.66 -33.81
CA LEU A 577 -9.84 16.85 -32.48
C LEU A 577 -8.88 18.05 -32.40
N GLU A 578 -8.73 18.84 -33.46
CA GLU A 578 -7.79 19.96 -33.52
C GLU A 578 -8.04 20.99 -32.41
N GLN A 579 -9.31 21.22 -32.07
CA GLN A 579 -9.72 22.17 -31.03
C GLN A 579 -10.02 21.50 -29.69
N SER A 580 -9.89 20.18 -29.58
CA SER A 580 -10.01 19.48 -28.30
C SER A 580 -8.77 19.71 -27.42
N PRO A 581 -8.90 19.60 -26.08
CA PRO A 581 -7.77 19.66 -25.17
C PRO A 581 -6.66 18.68 -25.53
N ILE A 582 -5.43 19.11 -25.33
CA ILE A 582 -4.27 18.24 -25.34
C ILE A 582 -4.28 17.35 -24.10
N VAL A 583 -4.10 16.05 -24.32
CA VAL A 583 -4.03 14.99 -23.31
C VAL A 583 -2.92 14.01 -23.68
N ASN A 584 -2.68 12.97 -22.87
CA ASN A 584 -1.55 12.05 -23.04
C ASN A 584 -0.19 12.77 -23.06
N VAL A 585 -0.05 13.77 -22.19
CA VAL A 585 1.17 14.55 -21.93
C VAL A 585 1.56 14.41 -20.46
N ALA A 586 2.86 14.38 -20.17
CA ALA A 586 3.40 14.40 -18.82
C ALA A 586 3.62 15.86 -18.35
N ILE A 587 3.94 16.06 -17.07
CA ILE A 587 4.21 17.41 -16.56
C ILE A 587 5.43 18.06 -17.23
N GLU A 588 6.42 17.26 -17.61
CA GLU A 588 7.59 17.71 -18.37
C GLU A 588 7.18 18.27 -19.73
N ASP A 589 6.26 17.59 -20.42
CA ASP A 589 5.71 17.99 -21.72
C ASP A 589 4.93 19.30 -21.62
N ALA A 590 4.13 19.45 -20.56
CA ALA A 590 3.36 20.65 -20.27
C ALA A 590 4.25 21.85 -19.92
N LYS A 591 5.27 21.63 -19.08
CA LYS A 591 6.28 22.64 -18.72
C LYS A 591 7.10 23.07 -19.93
N ALA A 592 7.49 22.14 -20.81
CA ALA A 592 8.21 22.46 -22.04
C ALA A 592 7.39 23.37 -22.98
N TYR A 593 6.10 23.05 -23.17
CA TYR A 593 5.17 23.90 -23.92
C TYR A 593 5.03 25.29 -23.29
N ALA A 594 4.79 25.34 -21.97
CA ALA A 594 4.59 26.61 -21.27
C ALA A 594 5.85 27.49 -21.37
N ASN A 595 7.03 26.92 -21.13
CA ASN A 595 8.31 27.63 -21.21
C ASN A 595 8.58 28.16 -22.62
N PHE A 596 8.26 27.38 -23.66
CA PHE A 596 8.44 27.82 -25.05
C PHE A 596 7.69 29.12 -25.36
N TYR A 597 6.50 29.30 -24.79
CA TYR A 597 5.70 30.53 -24.95
C TYR A 597 5.90 31.55 -23.82
N ASN A 598 6.93 31.40 -22.99
CA ASN A 598 7.19 32.25 -21.82
C ASN A 598 5.96 32.35 -20.89
N LYS A 599 5.35 31.20 -20.64
CA LYS A 599 4.27 30.94 -19.69
C LYS A 599 4.77 29.95 -18.62
N ARG A 600 3.87 29.50 -17.74
CA ARG A 600 4.06 28.42 -16.76
C ARG A 600 2.74 27.69 -16.55
N LEU A 601 2.76 26.59 -15.78
CA LEU A 601 1.51 26.05 -15.22
C LEU A 601 0.96 27.02 -14.15
N PRO A 602 -0.36 27.11 -13.98
CA PRO A 602 -0.96 27.85 -12.88
C PRO A 602 -0.59 27.21 -11.54
N HIS A 603 -0.40 28.03 -10.52
CA HIS A 603 -0.34 27.52 -9.15
C HIS A 603 -1.75 27.06 -8.70
N ASP A 604 -1.81 26.16 -7.73
CA ASP A 604 -3.06 25.60 -7.22
C ASP A 604 -4.00 26.70 -6.70
N TRP A 605 -3.43 27.69 -6.00
CA TRP A 605 -4.17 28.85 -5.50
C TRP A 605 -4.63 29.80 -6.59
N GLU A 606 -3.89 29.94 -7.69
CA GLU A 606 -4.32 30.75 -8.84
C GLU A 606 -5.49 30.10 -9.57
N TRP A 607 -5.42 28.79 -9.75
CA TRP A 607 -6.53 28.03 -10.33
C TRP A 607 -7.77 28.15 -9.44
N GLN A 608 -7.61 27.96 -8.11
CA GLN A 608 -8.71 28.15 -7.17
C GLN A 608 -9.30 29.56 -7.27
N TYR A 609 -8.46 30.59 -7.24
CA TYR A 609 -8.88 31.99 -7.26
C TYR A 609 -9.76 32.30 -8.47
N VAL A 610 -9.40 31.76 -9.64
CA VAL A 610 -10.18 31.92 -10.87
C VAL A 610 -11.49 31.15 -10.78
N ALA A 611 -11.45 29.88 -10.38
CA ALA A 611 -12.63 29.02 -10.29
C ALA A 611 -13.64 29.49 -9.22
N SER A 612 -13.19 30.18 -8.17
CA SER A 612 -14.05 30.70 -7.10
C SER A 612 -14.49 32.16 -7.31
N ASN A 613 -14.26 32.73 -8.50
CA ASN A 613 -14.51 34.14 -8.82
C ASN A 613 -13.84 35.14 -7.85
N GLY A 614 -12.70 34.76 -7.25
CA GLY A 614 -11.99 35.53 -6.24
C GLY A 614 -12.69 35.54 -4.89
N ASP A 615 -13.13 36.72 -4.43
CA ASP A 615 -13.65 36.96 -3.07
C ASP A 615 -15.05 36.36 -2.81
N SER A 616 -15.65 35.68 -3.80
CA SER A 616 -17.03 35.18 -3.73
C SER A 616 -17.20 33.83 -3.01
N TYR A 617 -16.12 33.13 -2.62
CA TYR A 617 -16.16 31.76 -2.06
C TYR A 617 -17.02 30.76 -2.87
N ASP A 618 -17.17 31.00 -4.17
CA ASP A 618 -17.96 30.13 -5.03
C ASP A 618 -17.29 28.75 -5.12
N ALA A 619 -18.07 27.69 -4.91
CA ALA A 619 -17.58 26.33 -5.07
C ALA A 619 -17.36 25.97 -6.56
N TYR A 620 -18.07 26.63 -7.47
CA TYR A 620 -17.98 26.41 -8.91
C TYR A 620 -17.80 27.74 -9.65
N PRO A 621 -17.25 27.73 -10.88
CA PRO A 621 -17.06 28.96 -11.68
C PRO A 621 -18.33 29.79 -11.87
N TRP A 622 -19.50 29.15 -11.84
CA TRP A 622 -20.80 29.78 -12.01
C TRP A 622 -21.57 30.09 -10.72
N GLY A 623 -21.04 29.75 -9.54
CA GLY A 623 -21.69 30.00 -8.25
C GLY A 623 -21.45 28.91 -7.21
N SER A 624 -22.24 28.93 -6.12
CA SER A 624 -22.08 28.01 -4.99
C SER A 624 -22.63 26.61 -5.21
N GLU A 625 -23.63 26.44 -6.07
CA GLU A 625 -24.33 25.17 -6.28
C GLU A 625 -23.85 24.43 -7.53
N PHE A 626 -23.74 23.11 -7.42
CA PHE A 626 -23.42 22.27 -8.57
C PHE A 626 -24.56 22.28 -9.58
N ASP A 627 -24.23 22.45 -10.85
CA ASP A 627 -25.17 22.40 -11.96
C ASP A 627 -24.64 21.46 -13.04
N SER A 628 -25.22 20.27 -13.12
CA SER A 628 -24.80 19.24 -14.08
C SER A 628 -25.03 19.62 -15.54
N THR A 629 -25.81 20.68 -15.82
CA THR A 629 -26.03 21.17 -17.19
C THR A 629 -24.90 22.07 -17.68
N LYS A 630 -23.99 22.47 -16.79
CA LYS A 630 -22.84 23.34 -17.09
C LYS A 630 -21.55 22.59 -17.31
N VAL A 631 -21.52 21.29 -17.04
CA VAL A 631 -20.35 20.44 -17.25
C VAL A 631 -20.61 19.44 -18.37
N PRO A 632 -19.57 18.90 -19.02
CA PRO A 632 -19.72 17.77 -19.91
C PRO A 632 -20.42 16.60 -19.22
N LYS A 633 -21.12 15.78 -20.01
CA LYS A 633 -21.68 14.52 -19.50
C LYS A 633 -20.54 13.65 -18.99
N VAL A 634 -20.66 13.17 -17.76
CA VAL A 634 -19.72 12.19 -17.20
C VAL A 634 -20.00 10.82 -17.80
N TYR A 635 -18.96 10.19 -18.33
CA TYR A 635 -18.98 8.85 -18.87
C TYR A 635 -18.66 7.86 -17.75
N HIS A 636 -19.66 7.06 -17.43
CA HIS A 636 -19.58 5.97 -16.48
C HIS A 636 -19.44 4.65 -17.24
N GLY A 637 -18.26 4.05 -17.20
CA GLY A 637 -18.00 2.75 -17.81
C GLY A 637 -16.58 2.57 -18.35
N LYS A 638 -16.46 1.63 -19.29
CA LYS A 638 -15.20 1.07 -19.80
C LYS A 638 -14.55 1.90 -20.90
N GLU A 639 -15.32 2.80 -21.51
CA GLU A 639 -14.91 3.63 -22.65
C GLU A 639 -14.72 5.09 -22.25
N LEU A 640 -13.78 5.75 -22.94
CA LEU A 640 -13.53 7.18 -22.78
C LEU A 640 -14.50 8.01 -23.63
N PRO A 641 -14.91 9.21 -23.16
CA PRO A 641 -15.54 10.20 -24.02
C PRO A 641 -14.63 10.63 -25.16
N THR A 642 -15.25 11.00 -26.29
CA THR A 642 -14.59 11.92 -27.23
C THR A 642 -14.63 13.32 -26.61
N LEU A 643 -13.48 13.99 -26.57
CA LEU A 643 -13.39 15.35 -26.05
C LEU A 643 -13.83 16.33 -27.13
N ASP A 644 -14.89 17.09 -26.86
CA ASP A 644 -15.41 18.15 -27.75
C ASP A 644 -14.35 19.26 -28.01
N PRO A 645 -14.61 20.28 -28.84
CA PRO A 645 -13.78 21.48 -28.85
C PRO A 645 -13.79 22.20 -27.48
N VAL A 646 -12.67 22.84 -27.12
CA VAL A 646 -12.67 23.78 -25.99
C VAL A 646 -13.67 24.92 -26.23
N GLY A 647 -14.30 25.42 -25.16
CA GLY A 647 -15.33 26.44 -25.22
C GLY A 647 -16.72 25.93 -25.63
N SER A 648 -16.90 24.62 -25.83
CA SER A 648 -18.21 24.01 -26.08
C SER A 648 -19.20 24.16 -24.91
N TYR A 649 -18.69 24.46 -23.71
CA TYR A 649 -19.47 24.60 -22.48
C TYR A 649 -19.39 26.04 -21.95
N GLU A 650 -19.74 27.03 -22.76
CA GLU A 650 -19.64 28.46 -22.41
C GLU A 650 -20.37 28.82 -21.09
N SER A 651 -21.42 28.08 -20.74
CA SER A 651 -22.17 28.24 -19.47
C SER A 651 -21.36 27.84 -18.22
N SER A 652 -20.24 27.13 -18.40
CA SER A 652 -19.28 26.71 -17.37
C SER A 652 -18.29 27.81 -16.95
N ARG A 653 -18.30 28.95 -17.65
CA ARG A 653 -17.31 30.00 -17.45
C ARG A 653 -17.34 30.62 -16.05
N SER A 654 -16.17 31.00 -15.55
CA SER A 654 -16.07 31.84 -14.34
C SER A 654 -16.79 33.17 -14.57
N THR A 655 -17.71 33.54 -13.69
CA THR A 655 -18.52 34.76 -13.85
C THR A 655 -17.70 36.04 -13.82
N LYS A 656 -16.58 36.08 -13.07
CA LYS A 656 -15.73 37.27 -12.94
C LYS A 656 -14.66 37.37 -14.02
N PHE A 657 -13.96 36.27 -14.29
CA PHE A 657 -12.76 36.27 -15.15
C PHE A 657 -12.99 35.71 -16.55
N GLN A 658 -14.20 35.20 -16.83
CA GLN A 658 -14.59 34.64 -18.14
C GLN A 658 -13.67 33.50 -18.64
N VAL A 659 -13.06 32.75 -17.71
CA VAL A 659 -12.29 31.53 -17.99
C VAL A 659 -13.22 30.34 -18.12
N GLU A 660 -13.04 29.52 -19.15
CA GLU A 660 -13.93 28.42 -19.52
C GLU A 660 -13.29 27.05 -19.24
N ASP A 661 -14.11 26.00 -19.23
CA ASP A 661 -13.70 24.60 -19.13
C ASP A 661 -12.83 24.29 -17.90
N LEU A 662 -13.10 24.96 -16.77
CA LEU A 662 -12.38 24.70 -15.52
C LEU A 662 -12.83 23.37 -14.90
N VAL A 663 -14.13 23.07 -14.92
CA VAL A 663 -14.71 21.95 -14.14
C VAL A 663 -15.33 20.90 -15.06
N GLY A 664 -15.08 19.63 -14.76
CA GLY A 664 -15.80 18.47 -15.29
C GLY A 664 -15.37 17.99 -16.68
N TYR A 665 -14.27 18.52 -17.25
CA TYR A 665 -13.90 18.24 -18.63
C TYR A 665 -12.67 17.33 -18.77
N VAL A 666 -11.48 17.88 -18.53
CA VAL A 666 -10.21 17.14 -18.36
C VAL A 666 -9.55 17.63 -17.08
N TRP A 667 -8.84 16.74 -16.39
CA TRP A 667 -8.01 17.13 -15.25
C TRP A 667 -6.94 18.12 -15.69
N GLN A 668 -6.66 19.11 -14.85
CA GLN A 668 -5.70 20.16 -15.17
C GLN A 668 -4.52 20.14 -14.19
N MET A 669 -3.32 20.00 -14.73
CA MET A 669 -2.07 20.03 -13.95
C MET A 669 -1.80 21.43 -13.38
N THR A 670 -1.49 21.50 -12.08
CA THR A 670 -1.04 22.72 -11.39
C THR A 670 0.37 22.54 -10.81
N ASP A 671 0.47 22.46 -9.49
CA ASP A 671 1.72 22.38 -8.73
C ASP A 671 2.23 20.95 -8.60
N GLN A 672 3.54 20.81 -8.47
CA GLN A 672 4.23 19.53 -8.26
C GLN A 672 4.88 19.52 -6.88
N PHE A 673 4.63 18.47 -6.09
CA PHE A 673 5.21 18.28 -4.76
C PHE A 673 6.06 17.02 -4.73
N CYS A 674 7.25 17.10 -4.15
CA CYS A 674 8.17 15.97 -4.05
C CYS A 674 8.80 15.85 -2.67
N ASP A 675 9.12 14.62 -2.29
CA ASP A 675 10.01 14.25 -1.20
C ASP A 675 11.00 13.17 -1.70
N SER A 676 11.77 12.56 -0.79
CA SER A 676 12.75 11.52 -1.16
C SER A 676 12.13 10.22 -1.64
N HIS A 677 10.85 9.98 -1.37
CA HIS A 677 10.12 8.75 -1.70
C HIS A 677 9.11 8.96 -2.81
N THR A 678 8.43 10.10 -2.92
CA THR A 678 7.36 10.28 -3.90
C THR A 678 7.38 11.66 -4.53
N CYS A 679 6.84 11.75 -5.74
CA CYS A 679 6.43 13.01 -6.35
C CYS A 679 4.95 12.89 -6.74
N GLY A 680 4.20 13.99 -6.63
CA GLY A 680 2.83 14.06 -7.10
C GLY A 680 2.49 15.42 -7.70
N ILE A 681 1.53 15.41 -8.61
CA ILE A 681 0.99 16.60 -9.28
C ILE A 681 -0.40 16.86 -8.69
N LEU A 682 -0.68 18.11 -8.35
CA LEU A 682 -2.04 18.51 -8.04
C LEU A 682 -2.85 18.63 -9.34
N LEU A 683 -3.95 17.89 -9.38
CA LEU A 683 -4.93 17.91 -10.47
C LEU A 683 -6.21 18.60 -10.00
N ARG A 684 -6.73 19.49 -10.85
CA ARG A 684 -7.91 20.31 -10.57
C ARG A 684 -9.02 20.09 -11.58
N GLY A 685 -10.25 20.37 -11.15
CA GLY A 685 -11.44 20.45 -12.00
C GLY A 685 -12.15 19.13 -12.26
N GLY A 686 -11.53 17.98 -11.97
CA GLY A 686 -12.08 16.68 -12.33
C GLY A 686 -12.08 16.43 -13.84
N SER A 687 -12.73 15.36 -14.29
CA SER A 687 -12.86 15.06 -15.72
C SER A 687 -14.24 14.53 -16.12
N SER A 688 -14.47 14.45 -17.42
CA SER A 688 -15.67 13.89 -18.03
C SER A 688 -15.70 12.34 -18.00
N TYR A 689 -14.73 11.69 -17.35
CA TYR A 689 -14.68 10.24 -17.16
C TYR A 689 -14.68 9.86 -15.68
N HIS A 690 -15.48 8.86 -15.31
CA HIS A 690 -15.47 8.28 -13.96
C HIS A 690 -16.03 6.85 -14.01
N PRO A 691 -15.22 5.80 -13.77
CA PRO A 691 -15.61 4.40 -14.05
C PRO A 691 -16.78 3.86 -13.20
N ILE A 692 -17.17 4.55 -12.12
CA ILE A 692 -18.27 4.12 -11.24
C ILE A 692 -19.58 4.82 -11.59
N SER A 693 -20.69 4.08 -11.53
CA SER A 693 -22.01 4.71 -11.47
C SER A 693 -22.28 5.22 -10.06
N ALA A 694 -22.96 6.36 -9.93
CA ALA A 694 -23.30 7.02 -8.66
C ALA A 694 -24.15 6.16 -7.67
N THR A 695 -24.43 4.89 -8.00
CA THR A 695 -25.38 4.01 -7.29
C THR A 695 -24.74 2.75 -6.69
N HIS A 696 -23.43 2.50 -6.89
CA HIS A 696 -22.79 1.33 -6.29
C HIS A 696 -22.44 1.60 -4.83
N SER A 697 -23.02 0.80 -3.93
CA SER A 697 -22.86 0.83 -2.48
C SER A 697 -21.53 0.24 -1.98
N ASP A 698 -20.52 0.12 -2.85
CA ASP A 698 -19.18 -0.41 -2.54
C ASP A 698 -18.22 0.75 -2.23
N PRO A 699 -17.15 0.58 -1.42
CA PRO A 699 -16.17 1.63 -1.26
C PRO A 699 -15.52 1.90 -2.62
N ASN A 700 -15.71 3.11 -3.14
CA ASN A 700 -15.17 3.54 -4.42
C ASN A 700 -13.64 3.69 -4.32
N TRP A 701 -12.90 2.70 -4.84
CA TRP A 701 -11.44 2.69 -4.87
C TRP A 701 -10.82 3.39 -6.10
N TYR A 702 -11.63 3.99 -6.98
CA TYR A 702 -11.13 4.71 -8.15
C TYR A 702 -10.79 6.16 -7.84
N PHE A 703 -9.85 6.71 -8.62
CA PHE A 703 -9.39 8.10 -8.57
C PHE A 703 -10.57 9.08 -8.43
N PRO A 704 -10.72 9.73 -7.26
CA PRO A 704 -11.94 10.46 -6.95
C PRO A 704 -11.97 11.82 -7.67
N GLN A 705 -13.19 12.26 -8.01
CA GLN A 705 -13.42 13.55 -8.65
C GLN A 705 -13.15 14.73 -7.69
N ALA A 706 -12.71 15.86 -8.24
CA ALA A 706 -12.55 17.13 -7.54
C ALA A 706 -13.16 18.25 -8.39
N LEU A 707 -14.50 18.25 -8.49
CA LEU A 707 -15.24 19.16 -9.35
C LEU A 707 -15.36 20.58 -8.78
N ASP A 708 -15.37 20.74 -7.46
CA ASP A 708 -15.42 22.06 -6.85
C ASP A 708 -14.03 22.68 -6.67
N ALA A 709 -14.00 24.01 -6.57
CA ALA A 709 -12.78 24.79 -6.44
C ALA A 709 -12.07 24.61 -5.09
N GLN A 710 -12.69 23.97 -4.09
CA GLN A 710 -12.08 23.73 -2.78
C GLN A 710 -11.41 22.36 -2.69
N HIS A 711 -11.43 21.55 -3.75
CA HIS A 711 -10.80 20.24 -3.74
C HIS A 711 -9.75 20.05 -4.83
N HIS A 712 -8.65 19.40 -4.51
CA HIS A 712 -7.68 18.93 -5.49
C HIS A 712 -7.45 17.43 -5.34
N ASN A 713 -6.95 16.79 -6.38
CA ASN A 713 -6.48 15.41 -6.28
C ASN A 713 -4.96 15.38 -6.45
N ARG A 714 -4.26 14.45 -5.78
CA ARG A 714 -2.82 14.25 -5.89
C ARG A 714 -2.55 13.04 -6.79
N PHE A 715 -2.15 13.30 -8.03
CA PHE A 715 -1.74 12.26 -8.97
C PHE A 715 -0.29 11.85 -8.70
N LEU A 716 -0.06 10.62 -8.24
CA LEU A 716 1.27 10.13 -7.90
C LEU A 716 2.06 9.78 -9.16
N MET A 717 3.27 10.30 -9.27
CA MET A 717 4.09 10.18 -10.47
C MET A 717 4.99 8.95 -10.41
N ILE A 718 5.19 8.28 -11.55
CA ILE A 718 6.15 7.17 -11.69
C ILE A 718 7.15 7.48 -12.81
N SER A 719 6.67 7.58 -14.04
CA SER A 719 7.47 7.87 -15.23
C SER A 719 6.68 8.68 -16.24
N GLU A 720 7.36 9.37 -17.16
CA GLU A 720 6.70 10.14 -18.22
C GLU A 720 5.65 9.30 -18.98
N GLY A 721 5.98 8.04 -19.30
CA GLY A 721 5.05 7.14 -20.00
C GLY A 721 3.81 6.83 -19.17
N TYR A 722 4.01 6.33 -17.95
CA TYR A 722 2.92 5.95 -17.05
C TYR A 722 1.97 7.11 -16.75
N ASP A 723 2.53 8.31 -16.54
CA ASP A 723 1.82 9.50 -16.10
C ASP A 723 0.92 10.10 -17.20
N ARG A 724 1.14 9.74 -18.48
CA ARG A 724 0.37 10.22 -19.63
C ARG A 724 -1.00 9.56 -19.70
N SER A 725 -1.99 10.32 -19.29
CA SER A 725 -3.40 9.92 -19.27
C SER A 725 -4.21 10.64 -20.35
N PRO A 726 -5.17 9.96 -21.01
CA PRO A 726 -6.08 10.58 -21.98
C PRO A 726 -7.13 11.51 -21.34
N MET A 727 -7.17 11.62 -20.01
CA MET A 727 -8.08 12.52 -19.28
C MET A 727 -7.35 13.59 -18.47
N VAL A 728 -6.03 13.70 -18.63
CA VAL A 728 -5.21 14.72 -17.97
C VAL A 728 -4.57 15.61 -19.03
N GLY A 729 -4.89 16.90 -18.94
CA GLY A 729 -4.34 17.96 -19.77
C GLY A 729 -3.83 19.12 -18.90
N PHE A 730 -3.70 20.29 -19.51
CA PHE A 730 -3.23 21.47 -18.79
C PHE A 730 -3.69 22.77 -19.47
N ARG A 731 -3.57 23.87 -18.72
CA ARG A 731 -3.63 25.23 -19.21
C ARG A 731 -2.42 26.01 -18.69
N CYS A 732 -2.09 27.13 -19.30
CA CYS A 732 -0.98 27.94 -18.85
C CYS A 732 -1.44 29.19 -18.08
N ALA A 733 -0.55 29.71 -17.24
CA ALA A 733 -0.60 31.03 -16.64
C ALA A 733 0.68 31.82 -16.97
N LYS A 734 0.65 33.14 -16.82
CA LYS A 734 1.80 34.01 -17.07
C LYS A 734 1.76 35.21 -16.13
N SER A 735 2.87 35.46 -15.44
CA SER A 735 2.99 36.61 -14.55
C SER A 735 3.08 37.92 -15.35
N ILE A 736 2.40 38.98 -14.89
CA ILE A 736 2.41 40.31 -15.55
C ILE A 736 3.60 41.17 -15.07
N ALA A 737 4.06 40.96 -13.85
CA ALA A 737 5.29 41.50 -13.29
C ALA A 737 6.12 40.33 -12.71
N PRO A 738 7.41 40.51 -12.36
CA PRO A 738 8.17 39.48 -11.67
C PRO A 738 7.36 38.94 -10.50
N ALA A 739 7.12 37.63 -10.49
CA ALA A 739 6.21 37.03 -9.52
C ALA A 739 6.74 37.27 -8.11
N ARG A 740 5.92 37.84 -7.22
CA ARG A 740 6.12 37.62 -5.78
C ARG A 740 5.61 36.21 -5.53
N GLU A 741 6.53 35.25 -5.46
CA GLU A 741 6.20 33.83 -5.56
C GLU A 741 5.10 33.40 -4.57
N PHE A 742 5.07 33.96 -3.37
CA PHE A 742 3.97 33.86 -2.39
C PHE A 742 4.25 34.85 -1.24
N ASP A 743 3.30 35.77 -0.96
CA ASP A 743 3.32 36.58 0.27
C ASP A 743 2.16 36.08 1.15
N VAL A 744 2.47 35.32 2.21
CA VAL A 744 1.50 35.03 3.27
C VAL A 744 1.20 36.34 3.98
N VAL A 745 -0.08 36.69 4.07
CA VAL A 745 -0.49 37.90 4.79
C VAL A 745 -0.50 37.54 6.29
N GLU A 746 0.37 38.18 7.06
CA GLU A 746 0.44 38.04 8.52
C GLU A 746 -0.88 38.39 9.24
#